data_AF-A0A2H3GBM4-F1
#
_entry.id   AF-A0A2H3GBM4-F1
#
_cell.length_a   1.000
_cell.length_b   1.000
_cell.length_c   1.000
_cell.angle_alpha   90.00
_cell.angle_beta   90.00
_cell.angle_gamma   90.00
#
_symmetry.space_group_name_H-M   'P 1'
#
loop_
_entity.id
_entity.type
_entity.pdbx_description
1 polymer ?
#
loop_
_entity_poly.entity_id
_entity_poly.type
_entity_poly.pdbx_seq_one_letter_code
_entity_poly.pdbx_strand_id
1 'polypeptide(L)'
;MRQASVLLWVTQGARGGAKPENTMVLGWGRSARLERSTMKLQVLDIEHGSSDNQDILFTLEPELMLRDNAIYIPRIWPVDGLNELAGTRYKEVYVETSSTSPFTALDERGTLTIERPYGHSQARNLEVLASSVHGFRFRGEGNLRQLSISRNVEGEASLILSDKDSFEILWQFDKENGGVGYHHQLQCLITSALAEATLHNFSGHVWIHGAPAWLTKELDLAASRRGDIQLFNTTSDRELVKGNSKFLHPFTTKHDLNLIKPKDIVALVCLEDSQQGHSLVDLVRFNWPSIRIELPVLSLNSFDGVVFNGLSKVMFVDLVKWYLSNGTLVSEASVEGAVIPIEHISKMSASSILPTSVLDRTTTTTMTAKLLAPNHDGIFSSEKTYLLLGLAGDFGISIALWMFDSGARHVVLASRNPVTLQPAVDHVAATHGAALRFMAIDICDEVSLSAAWADIRSSMPPIAGIMNGAMLMRDQLFADQPWSDFSAVMGPKVRGTQNLVALLDREVKPEQLDFVVFFSSAVAVAGNAGQTAYGSSNWFMQGTASNMRQRGYPGCVVHIGDVSGLGYVQRHEKRKMLEDSLYWLMAPVSETDLHDMLAEVIAGDRHDLITGIRGDIRTYSWREQPRLWHYLQAEDENDDDTAKEGSNAPLKVQLASSVADADVCLELLLGGFTSALCGMLHMKPEELDTNVPVASIGIDSLVAVRVREWFMQQVGVEVSVLKVMSLNTPLLALSINSRSRRKLAKAQDVEASDVTANCSTNIRHIVAMTLYKEPMSVLQTTLDSLVEQKDARTRLCVIIGMECRTPDKESKRDEVYAKYENKFLRLIVTFHPSGIPGEISGKCSNMNYACRQGLQILRQDVEYNYEKHEHIFTNCDCDAVFDPEYMLELETEYLKLDSADRHSSIWQSIIIYKRDSMPFFVDITGVLRTFFFMGVLIPWNINPMSHYSLSVKLLEEGAFTHPAYQMEDIIALIRYTIMTRREIRIRPLNLISINGPTSGANYADEIREWALQIRRWTIGAGEVFHYFIVKTYRMPGLYLSISWATRFFIYYGLVLCASAIFSIVSPIIVQLINGFATEHDPLFISDSLFSTICFIFLGTQYAFLLIASILVRWNLPVPCDGKSNYNKGAWGVARGLLHWILMLPTILAYSFVELYSFFELAFRGKDVCKHNAASKGNLVLIKDNGN
;
A
#
# COMPACT_ATOMS: atom_id res chain seq x y z
N MET A 1 -7.59 -36.84 -40.66
CA MET A 1 -6.74 -35.64 -40.70
C MET A 1 -5.65 -35.71 -41.76
N ARG A 2 -4.77 -36.73 -41.80
CA ARG A 2 -3.65 -36.82 -42.78
C ARG A 2 -4.10 -36.76 -44.26
N GLN A 3 -5.26 -37.31 -44.59
CA GLN A 3 -5.78 -37.40 -45.97
C GLN A 3 -6.72 -36.27 -46.41
N ALA A 4 -7.23 -35.44 -45.49
CA ALA A 4 -8.25 -34.43 -45.81
C ALA A 4 -7.63 -33.06 -46.09
N SER A 5 -7.88 -32.47 -47.25
CA SER A 5 -7.51 -31.09 -47.60
C SER A 5 -8.66 -30.10 -47.38
N VAL A 6 -9.90 -30.54 -47.59
CA VAL A 6 -11.15 -29.79 -47.36
C VAL A 6 -12.11 -30.68 -46.57
N LEU A 7 -12.74 -30.13 -45.53
CA LEU A 7 -13.68 -30.83 -44.67
C LEU A 7 -14.80 -29.88 -44.27
N LEU A 8 -16.05 -30.22 -44.60
CA LEU A 8 -17.25 -29.58 -44.06
C LEU A 8 -17.87 -30.54 -43.04
N TRP A 9 -18.00 -30.11 -41.80
CA TRP A 9 -18.66 -30.87 -40.74
C TRP A 9 -20.02 -30.27 -40.44
N VAL A 10 -21.09 -31.06 -40.59
CA VAL A 10 -22.44 -30.59 -40.31
C VAL A 10 -22.90 -31.16 -38.97
N THR A 11 -23.34 -30.29 -38.07
CA THR A 11 -23.96 -30.66 -36.80
C THR A 11 -25.41 -30.23 -36.74
N GLN A 12 -26.19 -30.87 -35.87
CA GLN A 12 -27.55 -30.46 -35.57
C GLN A 12 -27.66 -30.14 -34.09
N GLY A 13 -28.11 -28.93 -33.78
CA GLY A 13 -28.35 -28.47 -32.41
C GLY A 13 -27.13 -28.47 -31.50
N ALA A 14 -25.91 -28.29 -32.03
CA ALA A 14 -24.70 -28.24 -31.21
C ALA A 14 -24.72 -26.99 -30.32
N ARG A 15 -24.81 -25.79 -30.90
CA ARG A 15 -24.81 -24.51 -30.19
C ARG A 15 -26.10 -24.28 -29.42
N GLY A 16 -27.19 -24.83 -29.96
CA GLY A 16 -28.50 -24.87 -29.30
C GLY A 16 -28.57 -25.86 -28.14
N GLY A 17 -27.48 -26.48 -27.66
CA GLY A 17 -27.47 -27.26 -26.41
C GLY A 17 -28.31 -28.54 -26.40
N ALA A 18 -28.98 -28.90 -27.50
CA ALA A 18 -29.85 -30.08 -27.56
C ALA A 18 -29.04 -31.39 -27.50
N LYS A 19 -27.81 -31.37 -28.06
CA LYS A 19 -26.89 -32.51 -28.12
C LYS A 19 -25.48 -32.08 -27.72
N PRO A 20 -25.13 -32.11 -26.43
CA PRO A 20 -23.81 -31.71 -25.93
C PRO A 20 -22.63 -32.45 -26.57
N GLU A 21 -22.82 -33.67 -27.05
CA GLU A 21 -21.80 -34.41 -27.79
C GLU A 21 -21.43 -33.73 -29.12
N ASN A 22 -22.37 -33.04 -29.76
CA ASN A 22 -22.13 -32.38 -31.05
C ASN A 22 -21.27 -31.12 -30.90
N THR A 23 -21.25 -30.46 -29.74
CA THR A 23 -20.39 -29.28 -29.53
C THR A 23 -18.91 -29.65 -29.48
N MET A 24 -18.57 -30.89 -29.17
CA MET A 24 -17.18 -31.36 -29.11
C MET A 24 -16.42 -31.11 -30.41
N VAL A 25 -17.10 -31.19 -31.56
CA VAL A 25 -16.45 -30.95 -32.86
C VAL A 25 -15.99 -29.51 -33.02
N LEU A 26 -16.65 -28.55 -32.36
CA LEU A 26 -16.23 -27.13 -32.38
C LEU A 26 -14.88 -26.99 -31.70
N GLY A 27 -14.74 -27.55 -30.49
CA GLY A 27 -13.48 -27.58 -29.74
C GLY A 27 -12.37 -28.33 -30.48
N TRP A 28 -12.70 -29.51 -31.04
CA TRP A 28 -11.78 -30.27 -31.87
C TRP A 28 -11.29 -29.47 -33.08
N GLY A 29 -12.23 -28.90 -33.84
CA GLY A 29 -11.96 -28.24 -35.12
C GLY A 29 -11.08 -27.00 -34.99
N ARG A 30 -11.23 -26.25 -33.89
CA ARG A 30 -10.41 -25.06 -33.60
C ARG A 30 -8.94 -25.43 -33.41
N SER A 31 -8.66 -26.43 -32.59
CA SER A 31 -7.29 -26.93 -32.38
C SER A 31 -6.75 -27.64 -33.62
N ALA A 32 -7.58 -28.44 -34.31
CA ALA A 32 -7.19 -29.17 -35.51
C ALA A 32 -6.78 -28.25 -36.68
N ARG A 33 -7.43 -27.08 -36.82
CA ARG A 33 -7.05 -26.06 -37.81
C ARG A 33 -5.67 -25.45 -37.54
N LEU A 34 -5.26 -25.35 -36.28
CA LEU A 34 -3.94 -24.84 -35.91
C LEU A 34 -2.84 -25.90 -36.11
N GLU A 35 -3.15 -27.18 -35.91
CA GLU A 35 -2.22 -28.27 -36.20
C GLU A 35 -1.97 -28.44 -37.71
N ARG A 36 -2.98 -28.14 -38.54
CA ARG A 36 -2.87 -28.20 -40.00
C ARG A 36 -3.55 -27.00 -40.65
N SER A 37 -2.83 -25.89 -40.73
CA SER A 37 -3.30 -24.63 -41.33
C SER A 37 -3.69 -24.74 -42.81
N THR A 38 -3.12 -25.72 -43.54
CA THR A 38 -3.49 -26.00 -44.94
C THR A 38 -4.83 -26.71 -45.11
N MET A 39 -5.41 -27.23 -44.03
CA MET A 39 -6.71 -27.91 -44.07
C MET A 39 -7.84 -26.88 -43.99
N LYS A 40 -8.67 -26.86 -45.04
CA LYS A 40 -9.90 -26.07 -45.12
C LYS A 40 -11.02 -26.78 -44.35
N LEU A 41 -11.09 -26.56 -43.03
CA LEU A 41 -12.15 -27.08 -42.16
C LEU A 41 -13.20 -26.02 -41.86
N GLN A 42 -14.46 -26.34 -42.14
CA GLN A 42 -15.64 -25.57 -41.73
C GLN A 42 -16.61 -26.44 -40.93
N VAL A 43 -17.27 -25.86 -39.94
CA VAL A 43 -18.37 -26.49 -39.20
C VAL A 43 -19.66 -25.70 -39.43
N LEU A 44 -20.72 -26.37 -39.88
CA LEU A 44 -22.06 -25.81 -40.04
C LEU A 44 -23.00 -26.44 -39.01
N ASP A 45 -23.51 -25.65 -38.07
CA ASP A 45 -24.52 -26.11 -37.11
C ASP A 45 -25.94 -25.72 -37.54
N ILE A 46 -26.89 -26.65 -37.50
CA ILE A 46 -28.29 -26.43 -37.89
C ILE A 46 -29.18 -26.52 -36.65
N GLU A 47 -29.82 -25.40 -36.27
CA GLU A 47 -30.70 -25.34 -35.09
C GLU A 47 -32.14 -25.80 -35.44
N HIS A 48 -32.81 -25.12 -36.37
CA HIS A 48 -34.14 -25.48 -36.89
C HIS A 48 -34.31 -25.09 -38.38
N GLY A 49 -34.56 -26.05 -39.28
CA GLY A 49 -34.82 -25.83 -40.72
C GLY A 49 -34.28 -26.94 -41.64
N SER A 50 -34.86 -27.12 -42.84
CA SER A 50 -34.24 -27.89 -43.94
C SER A 50 -33.31 -26.95 -44.74
N SER A 51 -32.17 -27.45 -45.19
CA SER A 51 -31.17 -26.69 -45.97
C SER A 51 -31.58 -26.48 -47.43
N ASP A 52 -32.86 -26.27 -47.71
CA ASP A 52 -33.35 -26.19 -49.08
C ASP A 52 -32.87 -24.88 -49.73
N ASN A 53 -31.91 -25.03 -50.66
CA ASN A 53 -31.45 -24.02 -51.63
C ASN A 53 -30.79 -22.73 -51.08
N GLN A 54 -29.82 -22.84 -50.18
CA GLN A 54 -28.79 -21.79 -50.06
C GLN A 54 -27.45 -22.29 -50.59
N ASP A 55 -26.92 -21.62 -51.62
CA ASP A 55 -25.55 -21.79 -52.11
C ASP A 55 -24.57 -21.31 -51.02
N ILE A 56 -24.21 -22.22 -50.10
CA ILE A 56 -23.18 -21.95 -49.10
C ILE A 56 -21.82 -21.97 -49.81
N LEU A 57 -21.39 -20.80 -50.29
CA LEU A 57 -20.05 -20.61 -50.85
C LEU A 57 -19.00 -20.80 -49.75
N PHE A 58 -17.84 -21.36 -50.10
CA PHE A 58 -16.75 -21.58 -49.16
C PHE A 58 -16.17 -20.25 -48.66
N THR A 59 -16.57 -19.82 -47.46
CA THR A 59 -16.08 -18.61 -46.79
C THR A 59 -14.74 -18.83 -46.04
N LEU A 60 -14.07 -17.75 -45.63
CA LEU A 60 -12.97 -17.83 -44.66
C LEU A 60 -13.44 -18.17 -43.24
N GLU A 61 -14.75 -18.03 -42.97
CA GLU A 61 -15.35 -18.34 -41.69
C GLU A 61 -15.29 -19.85 -41.40
N PRO A 62 -14.69 -20.26 -40.27
CA PRO A 62 -14.54 -21.68 -39.94
C PRO A 62 -15.78 -22.29 -39.28
N GLU A 63 -16.71 -21.46 -38.79
CA GLU A 63 -17.90 -21.90 -38.08
C GLU A 63 -19.10 -21.07 -38.52
N LEU A 64 -20.16 -21.76 -38.90
CA LEU A 64 -21.42 -21.20 -39.38
C LEU A 64 -22.56 -21.82 -38.57
N MET A 65 -23.63 -21.06 -38.37
CA MET A 65 -24.84 -21.53 -37.72
C MET A 65 -26.05 -21.13 -38.55
N LEU A 66 -26.84 -22.10 -38.99
CA LEU A 66 -28.11 -21.89 -39.66
C LEU A 66 -29.23 -21.91 -38.62
N ARG A 67 -29.88 -20.77 -38.44
CA ARG A 67 -31.00 -20.57 -37.53
C ARG A 67 -32.00 -19.64 -38.20
N ASP A 68 -33.29 -19.94 -38.11
CA ASP A 68 -34.36 -19.08 -38.66
C ASP A 68 -34.14 -18.72 -40.15
N ASN A 69 -33.63 -19.68 -40.94
CA ASN A 69 -33.21 -19.52 -42.35
C ASN A 69 -32.12 -18.46 -42.62
N ALA A 70 -31.43 -17.99 -41.59
CA ALA A 70 -30.29 -17.08 -41.69
C ALA A 70 -28.99 -17.75 -41.24
N ILE A 71 -27.89 -17.40 -41.91
CA ILE A 71 -26.55 -17.84 -41.53
C ILE A 71 -25.98 -16.84 -40.53
N TYR A 72 -25.65 -17.34 -39.35
CA TYR A 72 -24.97 -16.63 -38.28
C TYR A 72 -23.52 -17.08 -38.19
N ILE A 73 -22.66 -16.15 -37.77
CA ILE A 73 -21.23 -16.40 -37.59
C ILE A 73 -20.84 -15.99 -36.17
N PRO A 74 -20.22 -16.87 -35.38
CA PRO A 74 -19.84 -16.57 -34.01
C PRO A 74 -18.67 -15.58 -33.93
N ARG A 75 -18.75 -14.66 -32.97
CA ARG A 75 -17.71 -13.69 -32.58
C ARG A 75 -17.59 -13.65 -31.04
N ILE A 76 -16.44 -13.22 -30.54
CA ILE A 76 -16.17 -13.10 -29.10
C ILE A 76 -16.11 -11.63 -28.71
N TRP A 77 -17.21 -11.03 -28.25
CA TRP A 77 -17.24 -9.58 -27.98
C TRP A 77 -16.73 -9.21 -26.58
N PRO A 78 -16.05 -8.04 -26.41
CA PRO A 78 -15.72 -7.55 -25.08
C PRO A 78 -16.99 -7.18 -24.31
N VAL A 79 -16.97 -7.41 -23.00
CA VAL A 79 -18.05 -6.96 -22.11
C VAL A 79 -17.57 -5.69 -21.40
N ASP A 80 -17.80 -4.54 -22.04
CA ASP A 80 -17.21 -3.26 -21.63
C ASP A 80 -17.45 -2.94 -20.17
N GLY A 81 -18.67 -3.11 -19.66
CA GLY A 81 -18.96 -2.85 -18.24
C GLY A 81 -18.16 -3.71 -17.25
N LEU A 82 -17.90 -5.00 -17.57
CA LEU A 82 -17.07 -5.88 -16.72
C LEU A 82 -15.58 -5.56 -16.87
N ASN A 83 -15.15 -5.19 -18.07
CA ASN A 83 -13.78 -4.76 -18.33
C ASN A 83 -13.46 -3.43 -17.64
N GLU A 84 -14.42 -2.50 -17.61
CA GLU A 84 -14.35 -1.24 -16.86
C GLU A 84 -14.29 -1.49 -15.35
N LEU A 85 -15.10 -2.43 -14.84
CA LEU A 85 -15.05 -2.88 -13.44
C LEU A 85 -13.68 -3.42 -13.06
N ALA A 86 -13.06 -4.27 -13.88
CA ALA A 86 -11.69 -4.73 -13.62
C ALA A 86 -10.69 -3.54 -13.58
N GLY A 87 -10.94 -2.51 -14.38
CA GLY A 87 -10.17 -1.28 -14.41
C GLY A 87 -10.21 -0.45 -13.11
N THR A 88 -11.26 -0.54 -12.29
CA THR A 88 -11.40 0.25 -11.06
C THR A 88 -10.31 -0.05 -10.03
N ARG A 89 -9.60 -1.19 -10.17
CA ARG A 89 -8.48 -1.58 -9.30
C ARG A 89 -7.21 -0.77 -9.55
N TYR A 90 -7.06 -0.28 -10.78
CA TYR A 90 -5.82 0.33 -11.27
C TYR A 90 -5.98 1.81 -11.60
N LYS A 91 -7.22 2.25 -11.80
CA LYS A 91 -7.58 3.63 -12.09
C LYS A 91 -8.95 3.96 -11.55
N GLU A 92 -9.20 5.25 -11.35
CA GLU A 92 -10.58 5.70 -11.16
C GLU A 92 -11.33 5.56 -12.48
N VAL A 93 -12.45 4.83 -12.44
CA VAL A 93 -13.33 4.65 -13.59
C VAL A 93 -14.60 5.42 -13.32
N TYR A 94 -14.99 6.22 -14.30
CA TYR A 94 -16.19 7.05 -14.24
C TYR A 94 -17.14 6.58 -15.31
N VAL A 95 -18.39 6.31 -14.93
CA VAL A 95 -19.43 5.83 -15.83
C VAL A 95 -20.62 6.77 -15.82
N GLU A 96 -21.24 6.94 -16.99
CA GLU A 96 -22.53 7.61 -17.07
C GLU A 96 -23.61 6.73 -16.44
N THR A 97 -24.48 7.38 -15.68
CA THR A 97 -25.55 6.70 -14.98
C THR A 97 -26.73 7.61 -14.69
N SER A 98 -27.91 7.04 -14.40
CA SER A 98 -29.12 7.82 -14.13
C SER A 98 -29.00 8.53 -12.78
N SER A 99 -29.36 9.80 -12.73
CA SER A 99 -29.35 10.57 -11.49
C SER A 99 -30.20 9.98 -10.37
N THR A 100 -31.27 9.28 -10.73
CA THR A 100 -32.22 8.66 -9.79
C THR A 100 -31.84 7.24 -9.41
N SER A 101 -30.75 6.68 -9.95
CA SER A 101 -30.29 5.37 -9.51
C SER A 101 -29.69 5.42 -8.10
N PRO A 102 -29.78 4.33 -7.31
CA PRO A 102 -29.30 4.29 -5.95
C PRO A 102 -27.76 4.35 -5.90
N PHE A 103 -27.20 5.53 -5.62
CA PHE A 103 -25.75 5.79 -5.47
C PHE A 103 -25.45 6.47 -4.14
N THR A 104 -24.32 6.11 -3.55
CA THR A 104 -23.79 6.70 -2.30
C THR A 104 -22.98 7.95 -2.64
N ALA A 105 -23.04 9.01 -1.82
CA ALA A 105 -22.50 10.33 -2.16
C ALA A 105 -21.25 10.77 -1.33
N LEU A 106 -20.61 9.86 -0.59
CA LEU A 106 -19.57 10.21 0.39
C LEU A 106 -18.37 9.25 0.34
N ASP A 107 -17.19 9.77 -0.04
CA ASP A 107 -15.90 9.07 0.06
C ASP A 107 -15.31 9.18 1.47
N GLU A 108 -14.57 8.16 1.91
CA GLU A 108 -13.92 8.00 3.23
C GLU A 108 -12.84 9.05 3.53
N ARG A 109 -12.50 9.92 2.57
CA ARG A 109 -11.41 10.91 2.65
C ARG A 109 -11.88 12.37 2.79
N GLY A 110 -13.19 12.61 2.91
CA GLY A 110 -13.74 13.95 3.12
C GLY A 110 -14.00 14.75 1.84
N THR A 111 -13.83 14.11 0.66
CA THR A 111 -14.30 14.62 -0.63
C THR A 111 -15.67 14.01 -0.91
N LEU A 112 -16.60 14.78 -1.45
CA LEU A 112 -17.92 14.27 -1.81
C LEU A 112 -17.86 13.75 -3.24
N THR A 113 -18.10 12.47 -3.45
CA THR A 113 -18.15 11.88 -4.80
C THR A 113 -19.38 11.02 -4.94
N ILE A 114 -19.98 11.04 -6.13
CA ILE A 114 -21.10 10.17 -6.46
C ILE A 114 -20.52 8.81 -6.84
N GLU A 115 -20.85 7.79 -6.07
CA GLU A 115 -20.29 6.46 -6.18
C GLU A 115 -21.35 5.45 -6.62
N ARG A 116 -21.00 4.69 -7.67
CA ARG A 116 -21.81 3.59 -8.16
C ARG A 116 -21.23 2.26 -7.65
N PRO A 117 -21.89 1.60 -6.67
CA PRO A 117 -21.46 0.29 -6.22
C PRO A 117 -21.60 -0.74 -7.35
N TYR A 118 -20.67 -1.69 -7.37
CA TYR A 118 -20.90 -2.96 -8.05
C TYR A 118 -21.92 -3.75 -7.23
N GLY A 119 -23.00 -4.22 -7.84
CA GLY A 119 -24.00 -4.95 -7.07
C GLY A 119 -25.24 -5.39 -7.85
N HIS A 120 -25.63 -6.63 -7.56
CA HIS A 120 -26.80 -7.34 -8.04
C HIS A 120 -28.01 -7.11 -7.10
N SER A 121 -28.08 -5.95 -6.43
CA SER A 121 -29.09 -5.70 -5.40
C SER A 121 -30.51 -5.62 -6.00
N GLN A 122 -31.50 -6.11 -5.25
CA GLN A 122 -32.92 -5.98 -5.60
C GLN A 122 -33.38 -4.52 -5.75
N ALA A 123 -32.56 -3.55 -5.31
CA ALA A 123 -32.84 -2.11 -5.40
C ALA A 123 -32.81 -1.55 -6.83
N ARG A 124 -32.48 -2.35 -7.85
CA ARG A 124 -32.53 -1.95 -9.28
C ARG A 124 -33.92 -1.48 -9.76
N ASN A 125 -34.98 -1.72 -8.98
CA ASN A 125 -36.36 -1.38 -9.34
C ASN A 125 -36.89 -0.08 -8.68
N LEU A 126 -36.05 0.70 -8.02
CA LEU A 126 -36.44 1.95 -7.34
C LEU A 126 -35.68 3.16 -7.89
N GLU A 127 -36.41 4.21 -8.28
CA GLU A 127 -35.88 5.52 -8.63
C GLU A 127 -35.85 6.42 -7.39
N VAL A 128 -34.67 6.79 -6.90
CA VAL A 128 -34.51 7.72 -5.78
C VAL A 128 -34.72 9.16 -6.27
N LEU A 129 -35.78 9.81 -5.78
CA LEU A 129 -36.12 11.20 -6.16
C LEU A 129 -35.43 12.23 -5.26
N ALA A 130 -35.35 11.95 -3.95
CA ALA A 130 -34.65 12.77 -2.97
C ALA A 130 -34.02 11.88 -1.89
N SER A 131 -32.85 12.27 -1.37
CA SER A 131 -32.16 11.48 -0.33
C SER A 131 -31.43 12.37 0.67
N SER A 132 -31.37 11.98 1.93
CA SER A 132 -30.50 12.63 2.91
C SER A 132 -29.04 12.50 2.48
N VAL A 133 -28.26 13.57 2.70
CA VAL A 133 -26.80 13.53 2.45
C VAL A 133 -26.11 12.68 3.52
N HIS A 134 -26.50 12.88 4.78
CA HIS A 134 -25.97 12.12 5.91
C HIS A 134 -26.82 10.88 6.22
N GLY A 135 -26.17 9.80 6.65
CA GLY A 135 -26.84 8.66 7.27
C GLY A 135 -27.25 8.96 8.70
N PHE A 136 -28.28 8.30 9.20
CA PHE A 136 -28.83 8.46 10.54
C PHE A 136 -28.65 7.20 11.38
N ARG A 137 -28.27 7.36 12.65
CA ARG A 137 -28.23 6.26 13.63
C ARG A 137 -29.28 6.50 14.71
N PHE A 138 -30.21 5.58 14.87
CA PHE A 138 -31.25 5.64 15.90
C PHE A 138 -30.76 5.07 17.23
N ARG A 139 -31.38 5.50 18.33
CA ARG A 139 -31.07 4.98 19.67
C ARG A 139 -31.24 3.46 19.73
N GLY A 140 -30.17 2.75 20.07
CA GLY A 140 -30.15 1.29 20.20
C GLY A 140 -29.85 0.52 18.92
N GLU A 141 -29.62 1.21 17.79
CA GLU A 141 -29.17 0.58 16.53
C GLU A 141 -27.67 0.85 16.28
N GLY A 142 -26.96 -0.17 15.76
CA GLY A 142 -25.53 -0.05 15.41
C GLY A 142 -25.29 0.56 14.03
N ASN A 143 -26.20 0.32 13.08
CA ASN A 143 -26.00 0.66 11.67
C ASN A 143 -26.50 2.06 11.33
N LEU A 144 -25.84 2.71 10.38
CA LEU A 144 -26.31 3.95 9.75
C LEU A 144 -27.36 3.61 8.69
N ARG A 145 -28.46 4.37 8.66
CA ARG A 145 -29.53 4.24 7.69
C ARG A 145 -29.73 5.55 6.93
N GLN A 146 -29.86 5.49 5.61
CA GLN A 146 -30.14 6.63 4.77
C GLN A 146 -31.65 6.79 4.58
N LEU A 147 -32.14 8.03 4.64
CA LEU A 147 -33.54 8.35 4.43
C LEU A 147 -33.72 8.86 3.01
N SER A 148 -34.64 8.26 2.25
CA SER A 148 -34.86 8.61 0.85
C SER A 148 -36.34 8.56 0.49
N ILE A 149 -36.73 9.35 -0.52
CA ILE A 149 -38.03 9.22 -1.17
C ILE A 149 -37.76 8.60 -2.54
N SER A 150 -38.37 7.45 -2.78
CA SER A 150 -38.18 6.69 -4.01
C SER A 150 -39.50 6.37 -4.69
N ARG A 151 -39.43 6.15 -6.00
CA ARG A 151 -40.55 5.74 -6.85
C ARG A 151 -40.32 4.32 -7.36
N ASN A 152 -41.33 3.47 -7.25
CA ASN A 152 -41.29 2.11 -7.82
C ASN A 152 -41.65 2.09 -9.32
N VAL A 153 -41.52 0.92 -9.95
CA VAL A 153 -41.84 0.71 -11.38
C VAL A 153 -43.31 1.05 -11.71
N GLU A 154 -44.22 0.93 -10.73
CA GLU A 154 -45.65 1.25 -10.86
C GLU A 154 -45.95 2.75 -10.71
N GLY A 155 -44.93 3.58 -10.46
CA GLY A 155 -45.03 5.04 -10.35
C GLY A 155 -45.38 5.55 -8.95
N GLU A 156 -45.42 4.69 -7.94
CA GLU A 156 -45.81 5.03 -6.57
C GLU A 156 -44.62 5.53 -5.77
N ALA A 157 -44.75 6.73 -5.17
CA ALA A 157 -43.72 7.33 -4.34
C ALA A 157 -43.85 6.86 -2.89
N SER A 158 -42.73 6.53 -2.27
CA SER A 158 -42.64 6.07 -0.87
C SER A 158 -41.45 6.70 -0.16
N LEU A 159 -41.62 7.03 1.12
CA LEU A 159 -40.53 7.36 2.02
C LEU A 159 -39.91 6.06 2.54
N ILE A 160 -38.61 5.91 2.34
CA ILE A 160 -37.86 4.69 2.58
C ILE A 160 -36.71 4.98 3.53
N LEU A 161 -36.47 4.03 4.43
CA LEU A 161 -35.28 3.97 5.26
C LEU A 161 -34.43 2.79 4.81
N SER A 162 -33.23 3.08 4.30
CA SER A 162 -32.35 2.09 3.66
C SER A 162 -31.04 1.94 4.42
N ASP A 163 -30.47 0.74 4.41
CA ASP A 163 -29.06 0.48 4.70
C ASP A 163 -28.37 -0.07 3.45
N LYS A 164 -27.15 -0.60 3.56
CA LYS A 164 -26.40 -1.12 2.41
C LYS A 164 -27.12 -2.28 1.71
N ASP A 165 -27.88 -3.09 2.45
CA ASP A 165 -28.35 -4.41 2.00
C ASP A 165 -29.89 -4.52 1.94
N SER A 166 -30.60 -3.58 2.55
CA SER A 166 -32.05 -3.65 2.70
C SER A 166 -32.71 -2.27 2.78
N PHE A 167 -34.02 -2.24 2.58
CA PHE A 167 -34.81 -1.04 2.76
C PHE A 167 -36.18 -1.34 3.36
N GLU A 168 -36.73 -0.36 4.09
CA GLU A 168 -38.04 -0.42 4.71
C GLU A 168 -38.87 0.79 4.30
N ILE A 169 -40.14 0.56 3.95
CA ILE A 169 -41.08 1.62 3.60
C ILE A 169 -41.70 2.18 4.89
N LEU A 170 -41.50 3.48 5.13
CA LEU A 170 -42.05 4.18 6.29
C LEU A 170 -43.41 4.84 6.00
N TRP A 171 -43.61 5.29 4.76
CA TRP A 171 -44.82 5.98 4.32
C TRP A 171 -45.00 5.86 2.80
N GLN A 172 -46.24 5.80 2.34
CA GLN A 172 -46.60 5.77 0.91
C GLN A 172 -47.41 7.02 0.57
N PHE A 173 -47.02 7.73 -0.49
CA PHE A 173 -47.66 8.98 -0.90
C PHE A 173 -48.86 8.71 -1.82
N ASP A 174 -49.94 9.47 -1.64
CA ASP A 174 -51.12 9.39 -2.50
C ASP A 174 -50.82 9.91 -3.92
N LYS A 175 -51.33 9.20 -4.95
CA LYS A 175 -51.09 9.53 -6.38
C LYS A 175 -51.55 10.94 -6.78
N GLU A 176 -52.52 11.54 -6.08
CA GLU A 176 -53.10 12.86 -6.42
C GLU A 176 -52.37 14.06 -5.80
N ASN A 177 -51.59 13.87 -4.72
CA ASN A 177 -50.83 14.94 -4.03
C ASN A 177 -49.34 14.96 -4.42
N GLY A 178 -48.92 14.12 -5.38
CA GLY A 178 -47.52 13.77 -5.65
C GLY A 178 -46.72 14.75 -6.51
N GLY A 179 -47.00 16.05 -6.45
CA GLY A 179 -46.31 17.06 -7.24
C GLY A 179 -45.89 18.27 -6.40
N VAL A 180 -44.58 18.53 -6.37
CA VAL A 180 -43.88 19.72 -5.83
C VAL A 180 -43.37 19.53 -4.39
N GLY A 181 -42.05 19.30 -4.27
CA GLY A 181 -41.30 19.54 -3.03
C GLY A 181 -40.87 18.32 -2.20
N TYR A 182 -40.70 17.11 -2.76
CA TYR A 182 -40.24 15.94 -1.97
C TYR A 182 -38.92 16.19 -1.23
N HIS A 183 -37.95 16.86 -1.86
CA HIS A 183 -36.70 17.27 -1.20
C HIS A 183 -36.96 18.18 0.01
N HIS A 184 -37.97 19.05 -0.07
CA HIS A 184 -38.32 19.99 0.99
C HIS A 184 -39.06 19.28 2.13
N GLN A 185 -40.00 18.39 1.81
CA GLN A 185 -40.68 17.54 2.80
C GLN A 185 -39.68 16.68 3.56
N LEU A 186 -38.71 16.09 2.86
CA LEU A 186 -37.65 15.29 3.45
C LEU A 186 -36.75 16.14 4.36
N GLN A 187 -36.35 17.34 3.91
CA GLN A 187 -35.52 18.27 4.69
C GLN A 187 -36.22 18.70 5.98
N CYS A 188 -37.49 19.10 5.91
CA CYS A 188 -38.26 19.50 7.08
C CYS A 188 -38.48 18.35 8.05
N LEU A 189 -38.75 17.13 7.56
CA LEU A 189 -38.88 15.95 8.39
C LEU A 189 -37.59 15.68 9.20
N ILE A 190 -36.42 15.78 8.55
CA ILE A 190 -35.12 15.62 9.23
C ILE A 190 -34.93 16.72 10.28
N THR A 191 -35.26 17.97 9.97
CA THR A 191 -35.16 19.08 10.94
C THR A 191 -36.08 18.85 12.15
N SER A 192 -37.32 18.43 11.92
CA SER A 192 -38.29 18.15 12.99
C SER A 192 -37.83 16.96 13.85
N ALA A 193 -37.21 15.93 13.25
CA ALA A 193 -36.62 14.80 13.97
C ALA A 193 -35.43 15.21 14.84
N LEU A 194 -34.56 16.11 14.36
CA LEU A 194 -33.47 16.68 15.15
C LEU A 194 -33.99 17.49 16.34
N ALA A 195 -35.04 18.28 16.16
CA ALA A 195 -35.67 19.04 17.24
C ALA A 195 -36.27 18.12 18.31
N GLU A 196 -37.03 17.09 17.92
CA GLU A 196 -37.58 16.08 18.83
C GLU A 196 -36.49 15.32 19.58
N ALA A 197 -35.43 14.89 18.88
CA ALA A 197 -34.30 14.20 19.49
C ALA A 197 -33.56 15.08 20.51
N THR A 198 -33.44 16.38 20.23
CA THR A 198 -32.79 17.37 21.11
C THR A 198 -33.58 17.57 22.41
N LEU A 199 -34.92 17.57 22.34
CA LEU A 199 -35.79 17.85 23.49
C LEU A 199 -36.26 16.61 24.25
N HIS A 200 -36.09 15.39 23.69
CA HIS A 200 -36.71 14.16 24.16
C HIS A 200 -36.60 13.91 25.68
N ASN A 201 -35.43 14.15 26.26
CA ASN A 201 -35.09 13.80 27.65
C ASN A 201 -35.44 14.88 28.69
N PHE A 202 -36.20 15.91 28.32
CA PHE A 202 -36.47 17.06 29.17
C PHE A 202 -37.96 17.35 29.34
N SER A 203 -38.29 17.99 30.47
CA SER A 203 -39.60 18.52 30.85
C SER A 203 -39.38 19.75 31.73
N GLY A 204 -40.19 20.81 31.61
CA GLY A 204 -40.01 22.07 32.34
C GLY A 204 -39.27 23.15 31.54
N HIS A 205 -38.57 24.08 32.21
CA HIS A 205 -37.87 25.18 31.53
C HIS A 205 -36.47 24.74 31.06
N VAL A 206 -36.26 24.74 29.75
CA VAL A 206 -35.01 24.31 29.10
C VAL A 206 -34.32 25.51 28.45
N TRP A 207 -33.05 25.71 28.76
CA TRP A 207 -32.22 26.75 28.17
C TRP A 207 -31.51 26.21 26.93
N ILE A 208 -31.78 26.78 25.75
CA ILE A 208 -31.06 26.47 24.52
C ILE A 208 -30.06 27.59 24.21
N HIS A 209 -28.79 27.25 23.99
CA HIS A 209 -27.75 28.20 23.60
C HIS A 209 -27.18 27.86 22.23
N GLY A 210 -27.10 28.87 21.36
CA GLY A 210 -26.44 28.77 20.05
C GLY A 210 -27.19 27.90 19.04
N ALA A 211 -28.51 27.79 19.14
CA ALA A 211 -29.31 27.11 18.13
C ALA A 211 -29.19 27.84 16.77
N PRO A 212 -28.89 27.13 15.67
CA PRO A 212 -28.85 27.76 14.35
C PRO A 212 -30.27 28.18 13.94
N ALA A 213 -30.35 29.24 13.12
CA ALA A 213 -31.63 29.86 12.75
C ALA A 213 -32.65 28.87 12.16
N TRP A 214 -32.18 27.86 11.41
CA TRP A 214 -33.01 26.82 10.82
C TRP A 214 -33.61 25.83 11.82
N LEU A 215 -33.02 25.66 13.00
CA LEU A 215 -33.48 24.72 14.03
C LEU A 215 -34.38 25.38 15.07
N THR A 216 -34.18 26.66 15.35
CA THR A 216 -34.90 27.39 16.42
C THR A 216 -36.41 27.30 16.32
N LYS A 217 -36.98 27.47 15.10
CA LYS A 217 -38.43 27.40 14.89
C LYS A 217 -38.98 25.99 15.13
N GLU A 218 -38.26 24.96 14.71
CA GLU A 218 -38.66 23.56 14.91
C GLU A 218 -38.54 23.14 16.38
N LEU A 219 -37.58 23.68 17.14
CA LEU A 219 -37.51 23.49 18.58
C LEU A 219 -38.72 24.09 19.30
N ASP A 220 -39.15 25.30 18.93
CA ASP A 220 -40.36 25.93 19.49
C ASP A 220 -41.62 25.12 19.16
N LEU A 221 -41.72 24.57 17.94
CA LEU A 221 -42.82 23.69 17.54
C LEU A 221 -42.81 22.37 18.31
N ALA A 222 -41.65 21.71 18.43
CA ALA A 222 -41.50 20.47 19.19
C ALA A 222 -41.85 20.67 20.68
N ALA A 223 -41.40 21.77 21.30
CA ALA A 223 -41.77 22.11 22.67
C ALA A 223 -43.29 22.36 22.81
N SER A 224 -43.90 23.06 21.86
CA SER A 224 -45.34 23.31 21.82
C SER A 224 -46.16 22.02 21.64
N ARG A 225 -45.66 21.07 20.84
CA ARG A 225 -46.29 19.74 20.64
C ARG A 225 -46.33 18.93 21.92
N ARG A 226 -45.23 18.93 22.69
CA ARG A 226 -45.14 18.16 23.95
C ARG A 226 -45.89 18.85 25.09
N GLY A 227 -45.97 20.18 25.08
CA GLY A 227 -46.79 20.98 26.00
C GLY A 227 -46.27 21.06 27.44
N ASP A 228 -45.25 20.27 27.78
CA ASP A 228 -44.60 20.20 29.08
C ASP A 228 -43.22 20.88 29.11
N ILE A 229 -42.79 21.50 28.01
CA ILE A 229 -41.49 22.18 27.86
C ILE A 229 -41.68 23.67 27.55
N GLN A 230 -40.92 24.52 28.22
CA GLN A 230 -40.77 25.94 27.87
C GLN A 230 -39.32 26.26 27.54
N LEU A 231 -39.08 26.88 26.38
CA LEU A 231 -37.73 27.17 25.90
C LEU A 231 -37.27 28.58 26.27
N PHE A 232 -36.03 28.68 26.72
CA PHE A 232 -35.31 29.94 26.86
C PHE A 232 -34.13 29.96 25.89
N ASN A 233 -34.23 30.75 24.82
CA ASN A 233 -33.26 30.74 23.73
C ASN A 233 -32.22 31.87 23.90
N THR A 234 -30.94 31.54 23.67
CA THR A 234 -29.84 32.51 23.69
C THR A 234 -28.83 32.25 22.57
N THR A 235 -28.10 33.28 22.17
CA THR A 235 -27.04 33.19 21.15
C THR A 235 -25.87 34.12 21.47
N SER A 236 -24.66 33.71 21.09
CA SER A 236 -23.44 34.50 21.15
C SER A 236 -23.26 35.43 19.94
N ASP A 237 -24.08 35.26 18.91
CA ASP A 237 -24.09 36.06 17.68
C ASP A 237 -25.21 37.10 17.74
N ARG A 238 -24.84 38.37 17.61
CA ARG A 238 -25.76 39.51 17.70
C ARG A 238 -26.67 39.63 16.49
N GLU A 239 -26.27 39.12 15.34
CA GLU A 239 -27.05 39.15 14.09
C GLU A 239 -28.15 38.08 14.07
N LEU A 240 -27.95 36.98 14.81
CA LEU A 240 -28.91 35.88 14.95
C LEU A 240 -30.01 36.15 15.99
N VAL A 241 -29.99 37.30 16.65
CA VAL A 241 -31.02 37.69 17.63
C VAL A 241 -32.32 38.05 16.89
N LYS A 242 -33.23 37.08 16.81
CA LYS A 242 -34.60 37.26 16.28
C LYS A 242 -35.64 36.68 17.24
N GLY A 243 -36.81 37.32 17.34
CA GLY A 243 -37.92 36.85 18.18
C GLY A 243 -37.58 36.82 19.67
N ASN A 244 -37.77 35.65 20.32
CA ASN A 244 -37.59 35.45 21.76
C ASN A 244 -36.15 35.08 22.19
N SER A 245 -35.18 35.05 21.25
CA SER A 245 -33.77 34.76 21.56
C SER A 245 -33.07 35.97 22.19
N LYS A 246 -32.21 35.74 23.20
CA LYS A 246 -31.42 36.80 23.85
C LYS A 246 -29.93 36.70 23.52
N PHE A 247 -29.30 37.85 23.30
CA PHE A 247 -27.85 37.93 23.12
C PHE A 247 -27.11 37.68 24.45
N LEU A 248 -26.14 36.78 24.42
CA LEU A 248 -25.23 36.51 25.53
C LEU A 248 -23.80 36.75 25.05
N HIS A 249 -23.09 37.70 25.65
CA HIS A 249 -21.75 38.05 25.18
C HIS A 249 -20.77 36.87 25.38
N PRO A 250 -19.86 36.58 24.43
CA PRO A 250 -18.91 35.46 24.55
C PRO A 250 -18.03 35.47 25.81
N PHE A 251 -17.76 36.66 26.34
CA PHE A 251 -16.96 36.87 27.56
C PHE A 251 -17.82 37.21 28.78
N THR A 252 -19.08 36.75 28.81
CA THR A 252 -20.01 37.03 29.91
C THR A 252 -19.40 36.57 31.24
N THR A 253 -19.34 37.49 32.22
CA THR A 253 -18.78 37.17 33.52
C THR A 253 -19.79 36.40 34.39
N LYS A 254 -19.31 35.77 35.47
CA LYS A 254 -20.17 35.15 36.48
C LYS A 254 -21.23 36.13 37.03
N HIS A 255 -20.90 37.41 37.16
CA HIS A 255 -21.84 38.42 37.65
C HIS A 255 -22.98 38.63 36.65
N ASP A 256 -22.64 38.80 35.37
CA ASP A 256 -23.60 39.02 34.28
C ASP A 256 -24.50 37.80 34.06
N LEU A 257 -23.95 36.59 34.14
CA LEU A 257 -24.70 35.34 34.08
C LEU A 257 -25.74 35.23 35.20
N ASN A 258 -25.43 35.67 36.42
CA ASN A 258 -26.39 35.68 37.52
C ASN A 258 -27.53 36.69 37.32
N LEU A 259 -27.27 37.80 36.62
CA LEU A 259 -28.30 38.78 36.27
C LEU A 259 -29.22 38.29 35.15
N ILE A 260 -28.68 37.50 34.22
CA ILE A 260 -29.41 36.98 33.06
C ILE A 260 -30.11 35.65 33.37
N LYS A 261 -29.69 34.92 34.43
CA LYS A 261 -30.19 33.59 34.79
C LYS A 261 -31.73 33.54 34.79
N PRO A 262 -32.33 32.77 33.88
CA PRO A 262 -33.78 32.56 33.88
C PRO A 262 -34.22 31.77 35.11
N LYS A 263 -35.42 32.06 35.59
CA LYS A 263 -36.01 31.37 36.74
C LYS A 263 -36.43 29.94 36.32
N ASP A 264 -36.19 29.00 37.23
CA ASP A 264 -36.69 27.62 37.15
C ASP A 264 -36.13 26.75 36.01
N ILE A 265 -34.94 27.06 35.47
CA ILE A 265 -34.26 26.19 34.48
C ILE A 265 -33.86 24.85 35.08
N VAL A 266 -34.21 23.77 34.39
CA VAL A 266 -33.82 22.39 34.72
C VAL A 266 -32.65 21.87 33.89
N ALA A 267 -32.45 22.40 32.67
CA ALA A 267 -31.42 21.95 31.75
C ALA A 267 -30.88 23.05 30.83
N LEU A 268 -29.60 22.94 30.46
CA LEU A 268 -28.95 23.69 29.39
C LEU A 268 -28.60 22.74 28.25
N VAL A 269 -29.01 23.08 27.03
CA VAL A 269 -28.59 22.44 25.79
C VAL A 269 -27.74 23.44 25.01
N CYS A 270 -26.44 23.19 24.92
CA CYS A 270 -25.53 24.04 24.16
C CYS A 270 -25.25 23.41 22.79
N LEU A 271 -25.75 24.06 21.74
CA LEU A 271 -25.62 23.64 20.34
C LEU A 271 -24.45 24.35 19.63
N GLU A 272 -23.83 25.32 20.29
CA GLU A 272 -22.64 26.02 19.81
C GLU A 272 -21.37 25.20 20.08
N ASP A 273 -20.77 24.63 19.03
CA ASP A 273 -19.48 23.95 19.11
C ASP A 273 -18.32 24.93 18.86
N SER A 274 -18.18 25.90 19.75
CA SER A 274 -17.14 26.92 19.73
C SER A 274 -16.44 26.98 21.08
N GLN A 275 -15.22 27.54 21.13
CA GLN A 275 -14.52 27.76 22.40
C GLN A 275 -15.37 28.61 23.38
N GLN A 276 -16.22 29.48 22.84
CA GLN A 276 -17.17 30.31 23.57
C GLN A 276 -18.29 29.46 24.20
N GLY A 277 -18.89 28.54 23.43
CA GLY A 277 -19.89 27.59 23.93
C GLY A 277 -19.35 26.70 25.04
N HIS A 278 -18.14 26.17 24.87
CA HIS A 278 -17.44 25.39 25.92
C HIS A 278 -17.19 26.21 27.19
N SER A 279 -16.81 27.49 27.05
CA SER A 279 -16.61 28.40 28.18
C SER A 279 -17.90 28.68 28.95
N LEU A 280 -19.04 28.83 28.26
CA LEU A 280 -20.35 28.98 28.89
C LEU A 280 -20.72 27.72 29.69
N VAL A 281 -20.50 26.55 29.11
CA VAL A 281 -20.79 25.26 29.74
C VAL A 281 -20.01 25.10 31.05
N ASP A 282 -18.72 25.44 31.04
CA ASP A 282 -17.88 25.38 32.23
C ASP A 282 -18.36 26.36 33.32
N LEU A 283 -18.76 27.57 32.93
CA LEU A 283 -19.34 28.55 33.85
C LEU A 283 -20.66 28.06 34.47
N VAL A 284 -21.53 27.42 33.68
CA VAL A 284 -22.82 26.87 34.17
C VAL A 284 -22.58 25.66 35.08
N ARG A 285 -21.70 24.73 34.69
CA ARG A 285 -21.29 23.57 35.52
C ARG A 285 -20.79 24.01 36.89
N PHE A 286 -19.93 25.02 36.91
CA PHE A 286 -19.30 25.49 38.15
C PHE A 286 -20.28 26.21 39.09
N ASN A 287 -21.20 27.02 38.54
CA ASN A 287 -22.08 27.87 39.37
C ASN A 287 -23.44 27.25 39.69
N TRP A 288 -23.96 26.36 38.83
CA TRP A 288 -25.28 25.73 38.99
C TRP A 288 -25.23 24.22 38.69
N PRO A 289 -24.59 23.42 39.56
CA PRO A 289 -24.39 21.98 39.34
C PRO A 289 -25.70 21.16 39.28
N SER A 290 -26.82 21.73 39.73
CA SER A 290 -28.14 21.11 39.64
C SER A 290 -28.78 21.19 38.25
N ILE A 291 -28.25 22.01 37.33
CA ILE A 291 -28.74 22.12 35.96
C ILE A 291 -28.12 20.98 35.14
N ARG A 292 -28.95 20.16 34.49
CA ARG A 292 -28.49 19.13 33.55
C ARG A 292 -27.92 19.81 32.29
N ILE A 293 -26.77 19.36 31.80
CA ILE A 293 -26.16 19.94 30.60
C ILE A 293 -26.04 18.86 29.53
N GLU A 294 -26.58 19.15 28.35
CA GLU A 294 -26.39 18.34 27.14
C GLU A 294 -25.60 19.14 26.10
N LEU A 295 -24.74 18.43 25.37
CA LEU A 295 -23.92 18.95 24.28
C LEU A 295 -24.19 18.13 23.01
N PRO A 296 -25.35 18.31 22.36
CA PRO A 296 -25.64 17.62 21.11
C PRO A 296 -24.64 18.06 20.05
N VAL A 297 -23.92 17.11 19.48
CA VAL A 297 -23.00 17.37 18.37
C VAL A 297 -23.83 17.54 17.09
N LEU A 298 -24.07 18.80 16.70
CA LEU A 298 -24.60 19.15 15.38
C LEU A 298 -23.49 19.35 14.34
N SER A 299 -22.23 19.45 14.80
CA SER A 299 -21.03 19.62 13.97
C SER A 299 -20.58 18.27 13.40
N LEU A 300 -20.78 18.07 12.11
CA LEU A 300 -20.38 16.85 11.39
C LEU A 300 -18.94 16.99 10.90
N ASN A 301 -17.97 16.81 11.81
CA ASN A 301 -16.58 16.55 11.41
C ASN A 301 -16.31 15.07 11.12
N SER A 302 -17.35 14.22 11.07
CA SER A 302 -17.18 12.78 11.08
C SER A 302 -18.13 12.06 10.14
N PHE A 303 -17.55 11.10 9.43
CA PHE A 303 -18.13 9.99 8.68
C PHE A 303 -19.17 9.13 9.44
N ASP A 304 -19.43 9.44 10.72
CA ASP A 304 -20.34 8.73 11.63
C ASP A 304 -21.83 9.07 11.47
N GLY A 305 -22.18 9.97 10.55
CA GLY A 305 -23.56 10.40 10.29
C GLY A 305 -24.20 11.17 11.45
N VAL A 306 -25.52 11.35 11.40
CA VAL A 306 -26.33 12.02 12.43
C VAL A 306 -26.81 10.99 13.45
N VAL A 307 -26.37 11.13 14.70
CA VAL A 307 -26.75 10.21 15.78
C VAL A 307 -27.91 10.77 16.60
N PHE A 308 -29.07 10.12 16.54
CA PHE A 308 -30.23 10.45 17.35
C PHE A 308 -30.17 9.77 18.73
N ASN A 309 -29.43 10.36 19.67
CA ASN A 309 -29.33 9.82 21.04
C ASN A 309 -30.68 9.76 21.78
N GLY A 310 -31.62 10.66 21.44
CA GLY A 310 -32.94 10.76 22.07
C GLY A 310 -34.07 10.05 21.32
N LEU A 311 -33.88 9.62 20.07
CA LEU A 311 -34.98 9.13 19.22
C LEU A 311 -34.78 7.65 18.85
N SER A 312 -35.73 6.80 19.23
CA SER A 312 -35.78 5.42 18.73
C SER A 312 -36.41 5.39 17.33
N LYS A 313 -36.16 4.33 16.57
CA LYS A 313 -36.78 4.11 15.26
C LYS A 313 -38.31 4.14 15.32
N VAL A 314 -38.91 3.52 16.33
CA VAL A 314 -40.38 3.51 16.53
C VAL A 314 -40.92 4.93 16.67
N MET A 315 -40.28 5.74 17.52
CA MET A 315 -40.67 7.14 17.70
C MET A 315 -40.50 7.98 16.44
N PHE A 316 -39.45 7.70 15.65
CA PHE A 316 -39.26 8.36 14.36
C PHE A 316 -40.38 8.00 13.37
N VAL A 317 -40.82 6.74 13.32
CA VAL A 317 -41.95 6.32 12.49
C VAL A 317 -43.25 7.00 12.92
N ASP A 318 -43.50 7.15 14.22
CA ASP A 318 -44.67 7.88 14.73
C ASP A 318 -44.61 9.37 14.35
N LEU A 319 -43.42 9.98 14.41
CA LEU A 319 -43.20 11.35 13.95
C LEU A 319 -43.48 11.50 12.45
N VAL A 320 -43.00 10.56 11.63
CA VAL A 320 -43.24 10.52 10.17
C VAL A 320 -44.74 10.51 9.89
N LYS A 321 -45.48 9.59 10.51
CA LYS A 321 -46.93 9.46 10.33
C LYS A 321 -47.65 10.74 10.74
N TRP A 322 -47.32 11.31 11.89
CA TRP A 322 -47.92 12.54 12.38
C TRP A 322 -47.63 13.72 11.43
N TYR A 323 -46.38 13.87 11.01
CA TYR A 323 -45.93 14.98 10.18
C TYR A 323 -46.61 14.96 8.80
N LEU A 324 -46.63 13.80 8.15
CA LEU A 324 -47.20 13.63 6.81
C LEU A 324 -48.74 13.60 6.82
N SER A 325 -49.38 13.14 7.91
CA SER A 325 -50.86 13.12 8.01
C SER A 325 -51.47 14.50 8.29
N ASN A 326 -50.76 15.38 9.00
CA ASN A 326 -51.30 16.69 9.39
C ASN A 326 -51.15 17.78 8.32
N GLY A 327 -50.55 17.46 7.17
CA GLY A 327 -50.44 18.39 6.04
C GLY A 327 -49.77 19.72 6.39
N THR A 328 -48.95 19.76 7.44
CA THR A 328 -48.31 20.99 7.91
C THR A 328 -47.39 21.50 6.81
N LEU A 329 -47.89 22.45 6.02
CA LEU A 329 -47.11 23.31 5.15
C LEU A 329 -46.15 24.10 6.03
N VAL A 330 -45.00 23.51 6.34
CA VAL A 330 -43.88 24.22 6.94
C VAL A 330 -43.48 25.29 5.94
N SER A 331 -43.90 26.53 6.20
CA SER A 331 -43.24 27.80 5.87
C SER A 331 -42.41 27.80 4.59
N GLU A 332 -42.83 28.56 3.57
CA GLU A 332 -42.19 28.80 2.26
C GLU A 332 -40.68 29.13 2.23
N ALA A 333 -40.01 29.25 3.37
CA ALA A 333 -38.58 29.47 3.46
C ALA A 333 -37.87 28.14 3.73
N SER A 334 -37.42 27.48 2.66
CA SER A 334 -36.41 26.42 2.76
C SER A 334 -35.19 26.95 3.51
N VAL A 335 -34.52 26.07 4.25
CA VAL A 335 -33.22 26.41 4.84
C VAL A 335 -32.27 26.68 3.67
N GLU A 336 -31.81 27.92 3.54
CA GLU A 336 -30.93 28.34 2.46
C GLU A 336 -29.68 27.45 2.43
N GLY A 337 -29.44 26.78 1.30
CA GLY A 337 -28.34 25.84 1.12
C GLY A 337 -28.57 24.40 1.63
N ALA A 338 -29.74 24.05 2.20
CA ALA A 338 -30.01 22.69 2.67
C ALA A 338 -30.44 21.73 1.55
N VAL A 339 -31.11 22.22 0.50
CA VAL A 339 -31.43 21.40 -0.67
C VAL A 339 -30.32 21.56 -1.69
N ILE A 340 -29.62 20.47 -1.97
CA ILE A 340 -28.44 20.45 -2.83
C ILE A 340 -28.81 19.71 -4.12
N PRO A 341 -28.76 20.36 -5.29
CA PRO A 341 -28.82 19.67 -6.58
C PRO A 341 -27.71 18.63 -6.66
N ILE A 342 -28.04 17.42 -7.11
CA ILE A 342 -27.09 16.31 -7.10
C ILE A 342 -25.80 16.62 -7.90
N GLU A 343 -25.87 17.41 -8.96
CA GLU A 343 -24.69 17.85 -9.74
C GLU A 343 -23.74 18.80 -9.00
N HIS A 344 -24.17 19.39 -7.88
CA HIS A 344 -23.36 20.31 -7.08
C HIS A 344 -22.58 19.60 -5.97
N ILE A 345 -22.99 18.39 -5.56
CA ILE A 345 -22.44 17.72 -4.38
C ILE A 345 -20.92 17.51 -4.49
N SER A 346 -20.42 17.17 -5.69
CA SER A 346 -19.00 16.93 -5.93
C SER A 346 -18.10 18.17 -5.85
N LYS A 347 -18.71 19.37 -5.83
CA LYS A 347 -18.01 20.65 -5.73
C LYS A 347 -18.06 21.25 -4.33
N MET A 348 -18.80 20.65 -3.41
CA MET A 348 -18.98 21.16 -2.05
C MET A 348 -17.89 20.66 -1.11
N SER A 349 -17.65 21.40 -0.03
CA SER A 349 -16.80 20.93 1.09
C SER A 349 -17.68 20.18 2.09
N ALA A 350 -17.19 19.08 2.66
CA ALA A 350 -17.89 18.35 3.71
C ALA A 350 -18.34 19.24 4.88
N SER A 351 -17.52 20.23 5.26
CA SER A 351 -17.82 21.21 6.31
C SER A 351 -18.94 22.21 5.98
N SER A 352 -19.33 22.31 4.71
CA SER A 352 -20.40 23.21 4.23
C SER A 352 -21.77 22.55 4.16
N ILE A 353 -21.85 21.23 4.35
CA ILE A 353 -23.10 20.47 4.33
C ILE A 353 -23.74 20.50 5.71
N LEU A 354 -25.03 20.83 5.76
CA LEU A 354 -25.79 20.85 6.99
C LEU A 354 -26.25 19.43 7.36
N PRO A 355 -26.44 19.11 8.65
CA PRO A 355 -27.04 17.84 9.08
C PRO A 355 -28.42 17.55 8.46
N THR A 356 -29.15 18.61 8.08
CA THR A 356 -30.46 18.54 7.42
C THR A 356 -30.38 18.53 5.89
N SER A 357 -29.19 18.52 5.31
CA SER A 357 -29.05 18.63 3.86
C SER A 357 -29.61 17.41 3.13
N VAL A 358 -30.33 17.69 2.05
CA VAL A 358 -31.00 16.71 1.19
C VAL A 358 -30.55 16.92 -0.24
N LEU A 359 -30.26 15.82 -0.92
CA LEU A 359 -30.00 15.80 -2.36
C LEU A 359 -31.32 15.81 -3.12
N ASP A 360 -31.48 16.76 -4.02
CA ASP A 360 -32.47 16.68 -5.10
C ASP A 360 -31.85 15.94 -6.28
N ARG A 361 -32.41 14.77 -6.60
CA ARG A 361 -31.90 13.90 -7.67
C ARG A 361 -32.65 14.08 -8.99
N THR A 362 -33.64 14.96 -9.03
CA THR A 362 -34.49 15.20 -10.21
C THR A 362 -34.00 16.36 -11.08
N THR A 363 -32.95 17.07 -10.65
CA THR A 363 -32.41 18.27 -11.33
C THR A 363 -31.73 17.95 -12.66
N THR A 364 -31.17 16.75 -12.81
CA THR A 364 -30.53 16.26 -14.04
C THR A 364 -31.00 14.83 -14.30
N THR A 365 -30.98 14.34 -15.55
CA THR A 365 -31.34 12.95 -15.90
C THR A 365 -30.16 11.98 -15.83
N THR A 366 -28.97 12.41 -16.25
CA THR A 366 -27.75 11.59 -16.26
C THR A 366 -26.61 12.29 -15.54
N MET A 367 -25.70 11.52 -14.97
CA MET A 367 -24.52 12.02 -14.28
C MET A 367 -23.36 11.05 -14.40
N THR A 368 -22.17 11.60 -14.21
CA THR A 368 -20.94 10.81 -14.10
C THR A 368 -20.76 10.38 -12.65
N ALA A 369 -20.71 9.06 -12.42
CA ALA A 369 -20.43 8.48 -11.12
C ALA A 369 -19.11 7.71 -11.15
N LYS A 370 -18.37 7.77 -10.04
CA LYS A 370 -17.19 6.93 -9.82
C LYS A 370 -17.67 5.50 -9.61
N LEU A 371 -17.24 4.59 -10.47
CA LEU A 371 -17.53 3.17 -10.35
C LEU A 371 -16.68 2.58 -9.22
N LEU A 372 -17.33 1.98 -8.22
CA LEU A 372 -16.63 1.31 -7.13
C LEU A 372 -16.16 -0.07 -7.56
N ALA A 373 -15.10 -0.54 -6.89
CA ALA A 373 -14.59 -1.87 -7.11
C ALA A 373 -15.65 -2.95 -6.84
N PRO A 374 -15.57 -4.10 -7.53
CA PRO A 374 -16.43 -5.24 -7.26
C PRO A 374 -16.47 -5.60 -5.78
N ASN A 375 -17.66 -5.54 -5.17
CA ASN A 375 -17.92 -6.14 -3.87
C ASN A 375 -18.69 -7.46 -4.08
N HIS A 376 -18.15 -8.54 -3.55
CA HIS A 376 -18.70 -9.90 -3.66
C HIS A 376 -19.43 -10.34 -2.40
N ASP A 377 -19.54 -9.48 -1.38
CA ASP A 377 -20.24 -9.76 -0.13
C ASP A 377 -21.68 -10.21 -0.40
N GLY A 378 -22.08 -11.31 0.25
CA GLY A 378 -23.46 -11.81 0.21
C GLY A 378 -23.86 -12.55 -1.06
N ILE A 379 -22.94 -12.82 -1.99
CA ILE A 379 -23.22 -13.69 -3.16
C ILE A 379 -23.56 -15.12 -2.72
N PHE A 380 -22.96 -15.59 -1.62
CA PHE A 380 -23.19 -16.94 -1.09
C PHE A 380 -23.96 -16.92 0.23
N SER A 381 -24.80 -17.93 0.43
CA SER A 381 -25.52 -18.14 1.67
C SER A 381 -24.65 -18.87 2.69
N SER A 382 -24.74 -18.44 3.96
CA SER A 382 -24.13 -19.15 5.08
C SER A 382 -24.74 -20.52 5.34
N GLU A 383 -25.99 -20.76 4.91
CA GLU A 383 -26.77 -21.97 5.23
C GLU A 383 -26.74 -23.02 4.12
N LYS A 384 -25.81 -22.91 3.17
CA LYS A 384 -25.73 -23.79 1.99
C LYS A 384 -24.31 -24.33 1.82
N THR A 385 -24.21 -25.50 1.17
CA THR A 385 -22.94 -26.17 0.85
C THR A 385 -22.56 -25.99 -0.61
N TYR A 386 -21.26 -25.75 -0.84
CA TYR A 386 -20.69 -25.57 -2.16
C TYR A 386 -19.65 -26.64 -2.48
N LEU A 387 -19.89 -27.44 -3.53
CA LEU A 387 -19.08 -28.60 -3.90
C LEU A 387 -18.20 -28.31 -5.12
N LEU A 388 -16.88 -28.31 -4.92
CA LEU A 388 -15.87 -27.96 -5.91
C LEU A 388 -15.11 -29.23 -6.34
N LEU A 389 -15.53 -29.83 -7.45
CA LEU A 389 -15.02 -31.09 -8.00
C LEU A 389 -13.76 -30.86 -8.86
N GLY A 390 -12.70 -31.61 -8.61
CA GLY A 390 -11.41 -31.46 -9.29
C GLY A 390 -10.55 -30.30 -8.80
N LEU A 391 -10.93 -29.67 -7.69
CA LEU A 391 -10.43 -28.37 -7.24
C LEU A 391 -9.77 -28.45 -5.85
N ALA A 392 -9.26 -29.61 -5.45
CA ALA A 392 -8.55 -29.80 -4.17
C ALA A 392 -7.08 -29.30 -4.18
N GLY A 393 -6.76 -28.26 -4.93
CA GLY A 393 -5.43 -27.65 -5.02
C GLY A 393 -5.46 -26.14 -4.74
N ASP A 394 -4.32 -25.48 -4.93
CA ASP A 394 -4.15 -24.02 -4.80
C ASP A 394 -5.25 -23.19 -5.49
N PHE A 395 -5.62 -23.55 -6.72
CA PHE A 395 -6.67 -22.89 -7.48
C PHE A 395 -8.06 -22.96 -6.81
N GLY A 396 -8.43 -24.12 -6.26
CA GLY A 396 -9.72 -24.24 -5.56
C GLY A 396 -9.69 -23.74 -4.13
N ILE A 397 -8.53 -23.73 -3.48
CA ILE A 397 -8.33 -23.06 -2.18
C ILE A 397 -8.55 -21.56 -2.34
N SER A 398 -7.95 -20.94 -3.37
CA SER A 398 -8.18 -19.54 -3.72
C SER A 398 -9.68 -19.24 -3.88
N ILE A 399 -10.40 -20.06 -4.66
CA ILE A 399 -11.85 -19.90 -4.83
C ILE A 399 -12.57 -20.07 -3.49
N ALA A 400 -12.22 -21.06 -2.67
CA ALA A 400 -12.88 -21.27 -1.37
C ALA A 400 -12.70 -20.08 -0.41
N LEU A 401 -11.51 -19.47 -0.38
CA LEU A 401 -11.25 -18.28 0.43
C LEU A 401 -12.09 -17.10 -0.05
N TRP A 402 -12.09 -16.84 -1.36
CA TRP A 402 -12.96 -15.84 -1.96
C TRP A 402 -14.44 -16.09 -1.63
N MET A 403 -14.90 -17.35 -1.68
CA MET A 403 -16.27 -17.71 -1.32
C MET A 403 -16.56 -17.43 0.17
N PHE A 404 -15.60 -17.65 1.08
CA PHE A 404 -15.77 -17.35 2.51
C PHE A 404 -15.94 -15.85 2.76
N ASP A 405 -15.11 -15.03 2.13
CA ASP A 405 -15.22 -13.57 2.16
C ASP A 405 -16.58 -13.12 1.59
N SER A 406 -17.05 -13.82 0.55
CA SER A 406 -18.31 -13.56 -0.15
C SER A 406 -19.56 -14.19 0.51
N GLY A 407 -19.45 -14.70 1.74
CA GLY A 407 -20.58 -15.16 2.57
C GLY A 407 -20.74 -16.68 2.74
N ALA A 408 -20.00 -17.51 2.00
CA ALA A 408 -20.09 -18.97 2.13
C ALA A 408 -19.54 -19.43 3.48
N ARG A 409 -20.17 -20.44 4.09
CA ARG A 409 -19.67 -21.05 5.34
C ARG A 409 -19.38 -22.53 5.22
N HIS A 410 -19.83 -23.20 4.15
CA HIS A 410 -19.65 -24.63 3.97
C HIS A 410 -19.14 -24.93 2.56
N VAL A 411 -17.85 -25.25 2.42
CA VAL A 411 -17.22 -25.55 1.13
C VAL A 411 -16.56 -26.91 1.16
N VAL A 412 -16.75 -27.70 0.11
CA VAL A 412 -16.15 -29.03 -0.08
C VAL A 412 -15.24 -29.00 -1.30
N LEU A 413 -13.93 -29.16 -1.09
CA LEU A 413 -12.94 -29.32 -2.16
C LEU A 413 -12.69 -30.80 -2.42
N ALA A 414 -12.91 -31.24 -3.65
CA ALA A 414 -12.82 -32.64 -3.99
C ALA A 414 -11.84 -32.91 -5.14
N SER A 415 -11.11 -34.01 -5.06
CA SER A 415 -10.34 -34.56 -6.19
C SER A 415 -10.07 -36.05 -5.95
N ARG A 416 -9.50 -36.76 -6.92
CA ARG A 416 -9.11 -38.17 -6.74
C ARG A 416 -8.08 -38.36 -5.63
N ASN A 417 -7.13 -37.44 -5.53
CA ASN A 417 -6.01 -37.49 -4.59
C ASN A 417 -5.84 -36.11 -3.93
N PRO A 418 -6.70 -35.71 -2.99
CA PRO A 418 -6.58 -34.43 -2.31
C PRO A 418 -5.30 -34.43 -1.46
N VAL A 419 -4.44 -33.43 -1.64
CA VAL A 419 -3.23 -33.24 -0.82
C VAL A 419 -3.45 -32.01 0.07
N THR A 420 -3.45 -32.18 1.39
CA THR A 420 -3.77 -31.10 2.32
C THR A 420 -2.73 -30.95 3.44
N LEU A 421 -2.50 -29.71 3.84
CA LEU A 421 -1.92 -29.36 5.13
C LEU A 421 -3.07 -29.02 6.08
N GLN A 422 -3.78 -30.06 6.55
CA GLN A 422 -5.03 -29.93 7.31
C GLN A 422 -4.99 -28.86 8.43
N PRO A 423 -3.93 -28.73 9.24
CA PRO A 423 -3.90 -27.71 10.30
C PRO A 423 -3.92 -26.26 9.79
N ALA A 424 -3.27 -25.97 8.66
CA ALA A 424 -3.26 -24.62 8.09
C ALA A 424 -4.61 -24.26 7.46
N VAL A 425 -5.24 -25.23 6.81
CA VAL A 425 -6.57 -25.11 6.21
C VAL A 425 -7.63 -24.90 7.29
N ASP A 426 -7.63 -25.71 8.35
CA ASP A 426 -8.59 -25.61 9.45
C ASP A 426 -8.45 -24.27 10.18
N HIS A 427 -7.22 -23.79 10.35
CA HIS A 427 -6.97 -22.48 10.97
C HIS A 427 -7.57 -21.34 10.13
N VAL A 428 -7.34 -21.34 8.81
CA VAL A 428 -7.86 -20.30 7.92
C VAL A 428 -9.39 -20.38 7.77
N ALA A 429 -9.97 -21.58 7.71
CA ALA A 429 -11.42 -21.72 7.72
C ALA A 429 -12.03 -21.19 9.03
N ALA A 430 -11.41 -21.50 10.18
CA ALA A 430 -11.84 -21.03 11.48
C ALA A 430 -11.79 -19.50 11.63
N THR A 431 -10.80 -18.81 11.05
CA THR A 431 -10.75 -17.33 11.10
C THR A 431 -11.90 -16.67 10.33
N HIS A 432 -12.50 -17.36 9.36
CA HIS A 432 -13.67 -16.88 8.61
C HIS A 432 -15.00 -17.42 9.16
N GLY A 433 -14.97 -18.17 10.28
CA GLY A 433 -16.16 -18.84 10.83
C GLY A 433 -16.75 -19.89 9.88
N ALA A 434 -15.94 -20.46 8.99
CA ALA A 434 -16.37 -21.37 7.94
C ALA A 434 -15.79 -22.78 8.13
N ALA A 435 -16.32 -23.74 7.37
CA ALA A 435 -15.87 -25.12 7.31
C ALA A 435 -15.41 -25.48 5.89
N LEU A 436 -14.15 -25.91 5.76
CA LEU A 436 -13.55 -26.38 4.52
C LEU A 436 -13.25 -27.87 4.61
N ARG A 437 -13.98 -28.69 3.84
CA ARG A 437 -13.80 -30.15 3.84
C ARG A 437 -13.09 -30.60 2.57
N PHE A 438 -12.07 -31.43 2.72
CA PHE A 438 -11.44 -32.11 1.59
C PHE A 438 -11.99 -33.53 1.45
N MET A 439 -12.36 -33.93 0.23
CA MET A 439 -12.88 -35.27 -0.04
C MET A 439 -12.18 -35.93 -1.23
N ALA A 440 -11.90 -37.22 -1.09
CA ALA A 440 -11.42 -38.05 -2.19
C ALA A 440 -12.62 -38.49 -3.05
N ILE A 441 -12.79 -37.86 -4.20
CA ILE A 441 -13.90 -38.14 -5.14
C ILE A 441 -13.32 -38.28 -6.54
N ASP A 442 -13.59 -39.42 -7.19
CA ASP A 442 -13.39 -39.55 -8.63
C ASP A 442 -14.71 -39.27 -9.35
N ILE A 443 -14.81 -38.11 -9.99
CA ILE A 443 -16.01 -37.71 -10.74
C ILE A 443 -16.33 -38.69 -11.90
N CYS A 444 -15.33 -39.41 -12.41
CA CYS A 444 -15.53 -40.41 -13.45
C CYS A 444 -16.19 -41.71 -12.93
N ASP A 445 -16.18 -41.92 -11.62
CA ASP A 445 -16.82 -43.05 -10.94
C ASP A 445 -18.15 -42.61 -10.31
N GLU A 446 -19.26 -43.08 -10.88
CA GLU A 446 -20.62 -42.76 -10.43
C GLU A 446 -20.88 -43.22 -8.98
N VAL A 447 -20.26 -44.33 -8.56
CA VAL A 447 -20.41 -44.86 -7.20
C VAL A 447 -19.67 -43.96 -6.21
N SER A 448 -18.44 -43.57 -6.54
CA SER A 448 -17.66 -42.61 -5.73
C SER A 448 -18.40 -41.29 -5.56
N LEU A 449 -18.93 -40.73 -6.66
CA LEU A 449 -19.66 -39.46 -6.65
C LEU A 449 -20.97 -39.55 -5.85
N SER A 450 -21.75 -40.63 -6.02
CA SER A 450 -23.01 -40.83 -5.30
C SER A 450 -22.80 -41.05 -3.80
N ALA A 451 -21.76 -41.79 -3.41
CA ALA A 451 -21.42 -42.01 -2.01
C ALA A 451 -21.02 -40.70 -1.30
N ALA A 452 -20.19 -39.89 -1.96
CA ALA A 452 -19.80 -38.58 -1.43
C ALA A 452 -20.99 -37.62 -1.34
N TRP A 453 -21.89 -37.62 -2.33
CA TRP A 453 -23.13 -36.85 -2.29
C TRP A 453 -23.99 -37.20 -1.06
N ALA A 454 -24.18 -38.50 -0.79
CA ALA A 454 -24.93 -38.97 0.37
C ALA A 454 -24.27 -38.55 1.71
N ASP A 455 -22.94 -38.65 1.82
CA ASP A 455 -22.18 -38.20 3.00
C ASP A 455 -22.39 -36.70 3.25
N ILE A 456 -22.19 -35.86 2.23
CA ILE A 456 -22.36 -34.40 2.35
C ILE A 456 -23.78 -34.06 2.78
N ARG A 457 -24.80 -34.67 2.14
CA ARG A 457 -26.21 -34.45 2.48
C ARG A 457 -26.56 -34.87 3.92
N SER A 458 -25.86 -35.85 4.48
CA SER A 458 -26.09 -36.33 5.85
C SER A 458 -25.38 -35.49 6.92
N SER A 459 -24.31 -34.78 6.54
CA SER A 459 -23.38 -34.13 7.49
C SER A 459 -23.28 -32.61 7.37
N MET A 460 -23.81 -32.00 6.29
CA MET A 460 -23.69 -30.57 5.99
C MET A 460 -25.03 -30.00 5.48
N PRO A 461 -25.20 -28.66 5.44
CA PRO A 461 -26.39 -28.05 4.87
C PRO A 461 -26.60 -28.40 3.39
N PRO A 462 -27.79 -28.15 2.80
CA PRO A 462 -28.11 -28.52 1.42
C PRO A 462 -27.07 -27.99 0.42
N ILE A 463 -26.73 -28.83 -0.57
CA ILE A 463 -25.84 -28.44 -1.67
C ILE A 463 -26.61 -27.48 -2.58
N ALA A 464 -26.08 -26.28 -2.76
CA ALA A 464 -26.69 -25.26 -3.61
C ALA A 464 -25.81 -24.83 -4.77
N GLY A 465 -24.49 -25.01 -4.68
CA GLY A 465 -23.59 -24.66 -5.80
C GLY A 465 -22.57 -25.74 -6.06
N ILE A 466 -22.29 -25.96 -7.35
CA ILE A 466 -21.34 -26.97 -7.80
C ILE A 466 -20.39 -26.34 -8.80
N MET A 467 -19.10 -26.64 -8.67
CA MET A 467 -18.10 -26.26 -9.66
C MET A 467 -17.32 -27.48 -10.13
N ASN A 468 -17.27 -27.72 -11.44
CA ASN A 468 -16.50 -28.80 -12.02
C ASN A 468 -15.22 -28.27 -12.70
N GLY A 469 -14.10 -28.43 -12.01
CA GLY A 469 -12.75 -28.14 -12.49
C GLY A 469 -11.90 -29.39 -12.75
N ALA A 470 -12.51 -30.57 -12.75
CA ALA A 470 -11.77 -31.81 -12.98
C ALA A 470 -11.13 -31.83 -14.37
N MET A 471 -9.82 -32.06 -14.44
CA MET A 471 -9.08 -32.02 -15.69
C MET A 471 -7.90 -32.98 -15.72
N LEU A 472 -7.50 -33.34 -16.94
CA LEU A 472 -6.25 -33.99 -17.29
C LEU A 472 -5.76 -33.36 -18.60
N MET A 473 -4.45 -33.16 -18.74
CA MET A 473 -3.85 -32.61 -19.94
C MET A 473 -2.71 -33.51 -20.42
N ARG A 474 -2.69 -33.82 -21.72
CA ARG A 474 -1.66 -34.59 -22.42
C ARG A 474 -1.52 -34.01 -23.83
N ASP A 475 -0.63 -33.05 -23.98
CA ASP A 475 -0.49 -32.29 -25.23
C ASP A 475 0.23 -33.12 -26.28
N GLN A 476 -0.46 -33.39 -27.40
CA GLN A 476 0.07 -34.13 -28.53
C GLN A 476 -0.74 -33.82 -29.79
N LEU A 477 -0.07 -33.70 -30.94
CA LEU A 477 -0.75 -33.51 -32.21
C LEU A 477 -1.74 -34.65 -32.46
N PHE A 478 -2.95 -34.32 -32.93
CA PHE A 478 -4.03 -35.28 -33.13
C PHE A 478 -3.64 -36.43 -34.05
N ALA A 479 -2.78 -36.16 -35.04
CA ALA A 479 -2.31 -37.17 -35.98
C ALA A 479 -1.45 -38.27 -35.34
N ASP A 480 -0.84 -37.99 -34.18
CA ASP A 480 0.12 -38.86 -33.49
C ASP A 480 -0.36 -39.26 -32.09
N GLN A 481 -1.50 -38.72 -31.64
CA GLN A 481 -2.07 -38.98 -30.32
C GLN A 481 -2.77 -40.34 -30.26
N PRO A 482 -2.33 -41.28 -29.39
CA PRO A 482 -3.03 -42.54 -29.17
C PRO A 482 -4.43 -42.33 -28.61
N TRP A 483 -5.36 -43.23 -28.96
CA TRP A 483 -6.72 -43.19 -28.42
C TRP A 483 -6.77 -43.26 -26.89
N SER A 484 -5.85 -43.99 -26.25
CA SER A 484 -5.75 -44.06 -24.79
C SER A 484 -5.48 -42.70 -24.15
N ASP A 485 -4.65 -41.86 -24.78
CA ASP A 485 -4.36 -40.52 -24.27
C ASP A 485 -5.49 -39.55 -24.59
N PHE A 486 -6.05 -39.64 -25.80
CA PHE A 486 -7.22 -38.84 -26.19
C PHE A 486 -8.39 -39.08 -25.22
N SER A 487 -8.80 -40.34 -25.04
CA SER A 487 -9.89 -40.73 -24.15
C SER A 487 -9.61 -40.41 -22.68
N ALA A 488 -8.37 -40.55 -22.21
CA ALA A 488 -8.00 -40.17 -20.84
C ALA A 488 -8.20 -38.67 -20.58
N VAL A 489 -7.82 -37.79 -21.52
CA VAL A 489 -8.04 -36.34 -21.43
C VAL A 489 -9.53 -35.99 -21.42
N MET A 490 -10.33 -36.68 -22.24
CA MET A 490 -11.78 -36.47 -22.29
C MET A 490 -12.50 -36.89 -20.99
N GLY A 491 -12.00 -37.92 -20.30
CA GLY A 491 -12.67 -38.57 -19.17
C GLY A 491 -13.23 -37.60 -18.11
N PRO A 492 -12.40 -36.81 -17.43
CA PRO A 492 -12.85 -35.93 -16.34
C PRO A 492 -13.93 -34.92 -16.75
N LYS A 493 -13.82 -34.33 -17.95
CA LYS A 493 -14.73 -33.26 -18.42
C LYS A 493 -15.94 -33.77 -19.19
N VAL A 494 -15.89 -34.98 -19.75
CA VAL A 494 -17.03 -35.61 -20.44
C VAL A 494 -17.72 -36.61 -19.53
N ARG A 495 -17.07 -37.72 -19.22
CA ARG A 495 -17.67 -38.77 -18.40
C ARG A 495 -18.01 -38.25 -17.00
N GLY A 496 -17.11 -37.46 -16.41
CA GLY A 496 -17.37 -36.83 -15.12
C GLY A 496 -18.58 -35.90 -15.13
N THR A 497 -18.70 -35.05 -16.15
CA THR A 497 -19.86 -34.16 -16.34
C THR A 497 -21.15 -34.93 -16.58
N GLN A 498 -21.11 -36.02 -17.36
CA GLN A 498 -22.27 -36.89 -17.57
C GLN A 498 -22.76 -37.51 -16.26
N ASN A 499 -21.83 -38.05 -15.45
CA ASN A 499 -22.14 -38.61 -14.14
C ASN A 499 -22.73 -37.55 -13.21
N LEU A 500 -22.16 -36.34 -13.21
CA LEU A 500 -22.66 -35.22 -12.42
C LEU A 500 -24.09 -34.85 -12.82
N VAL A 501 -24.36 -34.63 -14.11
CA VAL A 501 -25.71 -34.26 -14.58
C VAL A 501 -26.73 -35.35 -14.26
N ALA A 502 -26.38 -36.63 -14.48
CA ALA A 502 -27.27 -37.75 -14.14
C ALA A 502 -27.58 -37.81 -12.63
N LEU A 503 -26.61 -37.47 -11.78
CA LEU A 503 -26.81 -37.35 -10.34
C LEU A 503 -27.75 -36.18 -10.00
N LEU A 504 -27.52 -34.99 -10.59
CA LEU A 504 -28.37 -33.82 -10.33
C LEU A 504 -29.81 -34.05 -10.76
N ASP A 505 -30.02 -34.67 -11.92
CA ASP A 505 -31.33 -35.04 -12.45
C ASP A 505 -32.11 -35.97 -11.50
N ARG A 506 -31.39 -36.80 -10.73
CA ARG A 506 -31.97 -37.74 -9.77
C ARG A 506 -32.23 -37.10 -8.41
N GLU A 507 -31.32 -36.26 -7.93
CA GLU A 507 -31.25 -35.86 -6.53
C GLU A 507 -31.80 -34.45 -6.26
N VAL A 508 -31.84 -33.56 -7.26
CA VAL A 508 -32.07 -32.11 -7.04
C VAL A 508 -32.97 -31.50 -8.11
N LYS A 509 -33.91 -30.66 -7.69
CA LYS A 509 -34.70 -29.84 -8.60
C LYS A 509 -33.95 -28.56 -8.98
N PRO A 510 -34.17 -28.01 -10.19
CA PRO A 510 -33.44 -26.82 -10.66
C PRO A 510 -33.43 -25.65 -9.68
N GLU A 511 -34.57 -25.34 -9.07
CA GLU A 511 -34.75 -24.21 -8.13
C GLU A 511 -33.99 -24.34 -6.80
N GLN A 512 -33.39 -25.51 -6.52
CA GLN A 512 -32.61 -25.74 -5.30
C GLN A 512 -31.12 -25.40 -5.47
N LEU A 513 -30.66 -25.24 -6.71
CA LEU A 513 -29.29 -24.86 -7.02
C LEU A 513 -29.23 -23.37 -7.33
N ASP A 514 -28.21 -22.71 -6.80
CA ASP A 514 -27.84 -21.33 -7.12
C ASP A 514 -27.00 -21.30 -8.40
N PHE A 515 -26.09 -22.26 -8.60
CA PHE A 515 -25.27 -22.35 -9.81
C PHE A 515 -24.66 -23.75 -10.03
N VAL A 516 -24.35 -24.06 -11.29
CA VAL A 516 -23.46 -25.17 -11.70
C VAL A 516 -22.42 -24.65 -12.69
N VAL A 517 -21.21 -24.38 -12.21
CA VAL A 517 -20.12 -23.80 -13.01
C VAL A 517 -19.24 -24.89 -13.60
N PHE A 518 -19.04 -24.85 -14.91
CA PHE A 518 -18.06 -25.68 -15.60
C PHE A 518 -16.82 -24.87 -15.99
N PHE A 519 -15.66 -25.27 -15.46
CA PHE A 519 -14.39 -24.63 -15.77
C PHE A 519 -13.86 -25.09 -17.12
N SER A 520 -14.07 -24.27 -18.14
CA SER A 520 -13.54 -24.43 -19.49
C SER A 520 -12.23 -23.65 -19.67
N SER A 521 -11.72 -23.54 -20.89
CA SER A 521 -10.50 -22.79 -21.21
C SER A 521 -10.69 -21.89 -22.43
N ALA A 522 -10.03 -20.74 -22.43
CA ALA A 522 -9.91 -19.84 -23.58
C ALA A 522 -9.31 -20.55 -24.81
N VAL A 523 -8.42 -21.53 -24.60
CA VAL A 523 -7.94 -22.43 -25.67
C VAL A 523 -9.08 -23.18 -26.34
N ALA A 524 -10.11 -23.60 -25.62
CA ALA A 524 -11.24 -24.26 -26.26
C ALA A 524 -11.98 -23.28 -27.20
N VAL A 525 -11.92 -21.98 -26.93
CA VAL A 525 -12.58 -20.94 -27.72
C VAL A 525 -11.79 -20.57 -28.98
N ALA A 526 -10.48 -20.38 -28.86
CA ALA A 526 -9.64 -19.93 -29.98
C ALA A 526 -8.79 -21.03 -30.64
N GLY A 527 -8.59 -22.16 -29.97
CA GLY A 527 -7.80 -23.31 -30.41
C GLY A 527 -6.35 -23.25 -29.88
N ASN A 528 -5.74 -24.43 -29.74
CA ASN A 528 -4.29 -24.56 -29.54
C ASN A 528 -3.79 -25.89 -30.15
N ALA A 529 -2.64 -25.86 -30.82
CA ALA A 529 -2.09 -27.05 -31.45
C ALA A 529 -1.70 -28.10 -30.40
N GLY A 530 -2.05 -29.36 -30.64
CA GLY A 530 -1.80 -30.46 -29.70
C GLY A 530 -2.85 -30.62 -28.60
N GLN A 531 -3.90 -29.79 -28.60
CA GLN A 531 -4.94 -29.77 -27.57
C GLN A 531 -6.34 -30.05 -28.13
N THR A 532 -6.45 -30.92 -29.13
CA THR A 532 -7.73 -31.32 -29.74
C THR A 532 -8.64 -32.05 -28.74
N ALA A 533 -8.13 -33.01 -27.96
CA ALA A 533 -8.89 -33.69 -26.90
C ALA A 533 -9.36 -32.69 -25.83
N TYR A 534 -8.46 -31.84 -25.36
CA TYR A 534 -8.76 -30.84 -24.34
C TYR A 534 -9.84 -29.84 -24.83
N GLY A 535 -9.67 -29.29 -26.03
CA GLY A 535 -10.65 -28.41 -26.66
C GLY A 535 -12.03 -29.07 -26.82
N SER A 536 -12.07 -30.32 -27.28
CA SER A 536 -13.30 -31.10 -27.42
C SER A 536 -14.03 -31.28 -26.09
N SER A 537 -13.30 -31.70 -25.05
CA SER A 537 -13.86 -31.97 -23.72
C SER A 537 -14.42 -30.72 -23.03
N ASN A 538 -13.77 -29.56 -23.26
CA ASN A 538 -14.25 -28.28 -22.77
C ASN A 538 -15.53 -27.82 -23.47
N TRP A 539 -15.68 -28.10 -24.77
CA TRP A 539 -16.91 -27.80 -25.50
C TRP A 539 -18.07 -28.72 -25.16
N PHE A 540 -17.80 -29.97 -24.77
CA PHE A 540 -18.83 -30.83 -24.22
C PHE A 540 -19.49 -30.20 -22.98
N MET A 541 -18.68 -29.65 -22.07
CA MET A 541 -19.20 -28.96 -20.89
C MET A 541 -19.99 -27.69 -21.25
N GLN A 542 -19.55 -26.95 -22.27
CA GLN A 542 -20.29 -25.79 -22.76
C GLN A 542 -21.67 -26.17 -23.29
N GLY A 543 -21.73 -27.21 -24.13
CA GLY A 543 -22.99 -27.76 -24.64
C GLY A 543 -23.88 -28.30 -23.53
N THR A 544 -23.28 -28.93 -22.52
CA THR A 544 -24.00 -29.44 -21.34
C THR A 544 -24.60 -28.32 -20.50
N ALA A 545 -23.86 -27.25 -20.24
CA ALA A 545 -24.38 -26.09 -19.54
C ALA A 545 -25.56 -25.44 -20.29
N SER A 546 -25.48 -25.37 -21.62
CA SER A 546 -26.58 -24.91 -22.47
C SER A 546 -27.81 -25.81 -22.36
N ASN A 547 -27.61 -27.13 -22.39
CA ASN A 547 -28.67 -28.11 -22.16
C ASN A 547 -29.34 -27.96 -20.79
N MET A 548 -28.52 -27.78 -19.74
CA MET A 548 -28.98 -27.60 -18.37
C MET A 548 -29.87 -26.36 -18.23
N ARG A 549 -29.46 -25.23 -18.82
CA ARG A 549 -30.27 -23.99 -18.82
C ARG A 549 -31.63 -24.17 -19.51
N GLN A 550 -31.68 -24.90 -20.62
CA GLN A 550 -32.96 -25.22 -21.27
C GLN A 550 -33.89 -26.06 -20.40
N ARG A 551 -33.32 -26.82 -19.47
CA ARG A 551 -34.04 -27.64 -18.49
C ARG A 551 -34.28 -26.91 -17.17
N GLY A 552 -33.95 -25.61 -17.09
CA GLY A 552 -34.16 -24.74 -15.93
C GLY A 552 -33.03 -24.75 -14.90
N TYR A 553 -31.97 -25.55 -15.08
CA TYR A 553 -30.83 -25.56 -14.16
C TYR A 553 -29.90 -24.36 -14.41
N PRO A 554 -29.28 -23.78 -13.37
CA PRO A 554 -28.39 -22.62 -13.48
C PRO A 554 -26.98 -23.01 -13.95
N GLY A 555 -26.89 -23.60 -15.15
CA GLY A 555 -25.62 -24.03 -15.74
C GLY A 555 -24.81 -22.87 -16.30
N CYS A 556 -23.56 -22.73 -15.89
CA CYS A 556 -22.64 -21.66 -16.29
C CYS A 556 -21.29 -22.20 -16.77
N VAL A 557 -20.60 -21.44 -17.62
CA VAL A 557 -19.32 -21.83 -18.20
C VAL A 557 -18.35 -20.66 -18.09
N VAL A 558 -17.15 -20.96 -17.62
CA VAL A 558 -16.05 -20.00 -17.59
C VAL A 558 -14.90 -20.50 -18.45
N HIS A 559 -14.61 -19.80 -19.55
CA HIS A 559 -13.50 -20.08 -20.44
C HIS A 559 -12.24 -19.36 -19.94
N ILE A 560 -11.49 -20.02 -19.07
CA ILE A 560 -10.36 -19.41 -18.37
C ILE A 560 -9.13 -19.27 -19.29
N GLY A 561 -8.52 -18.08 -19.31
CA GLY A 561 -7.18 -17.82 -19.83
C GLY A 561 -6.05 -18.35 -18.92
N ASP A 562 -4.83 -17.83 -19.12
CA ASP A 562 -3.66 -18.20 -18.31
C ASP A 562 -3.72 -17.55 -16.92
N VAL A 563 -4.27 -18.26 -15.93
CA VAL A 563 -4.33 -17.76 -14.55
C VAL A 563 -2.94 -17.80 -13.95
N SER A 564 -2.39 -16.61 -13.79
CA SER A 564 -1.02 -16.44 -13.38
C SER A 564 -0.90 -16.73 -11.87
N GLY A 565 0.06 -17.58 -11.49
CA GLY A 565 0.42 -17.82 -10.07
C GLY A 565 -0.35 -18.92 -9.37
N LEU A 566 -1.36 -19.51 -10.00
CA LEU A 566 -2.19 -20.59 -9.44
C LEU A 566 -2.41 -21.72 -10.46
N GLY A 567 -2.78 -22.90 -9.97
CA GLY A 567 -3.39 -23.95 -10.79
C GLY A 567 -2.38 -24.80 -11.55
N TYR A 568 -2.74 -25.21 -12.78
CA TYR A 568 -1.97 -26.20 -13.54
C TYR A 568 -0.59 -25.70 -13.94
N VAL A 569 -0.51 -24.49 -14.53
CA VAL A 569 0.75 -23.91 -15.03
C VAL A 569 1.76 -23.71 -13.89
N GLN A 570 1.28 -23.19 -12.75
CA GLN A 570 2.09 -22.94 -11.56
C GLN A 570 2.76 -24.20 -11.00
N ARG A 571 2.04 -25.32 -10.97
CA ARG A 571 2.51 -26.58 -10.39
C ARG A 571 3.27 -27.46 -11.39
N HIS A 572 3.33 -27.06 -12.65
CA HIS A 572 3.94 -27.87 -13.70
C HIS A 572 5.47 -27.81 -13.63
N GLU A 573 6.16 -28.94 -13.79
CA GLU A 573 7.63 -29.02 -13.73
C GLU A 573 8.32 -28.10 -14.75
N LYS A 574 7.67 -27.90 -15.91
CA LYS A 574 8.12 -27.01 -17.00
C LYS A 574 7.44 -25.65 -16.99
N ARG A 575 7.08 -25.11 -15.81
CA ARG A 575 6.35 -23.84 -15.64
C ARG A 575 6.81 -22.74 -16.58
N LYS A 576 8.10 -22.37 -16.54
CA LYS A 576 8.64 -21.25 -17.33
C LYS A 576 8.41 -21.40 -18.83
N MET A 577 8.62 -22.62 -19.36
CA MET A 577 8.37 -22.91 -20.78
C MET A 577 6.89 -22.75 -21.15
N LEU A 578 5.98 -23.17 -20.26
CA LEU A 578 4.54 -23.01 -20.48
C LEU A 578 4.11 -21.54 -20.40
N GLU A 579 4.59 -20.79 -19.41
CA GLU A 579 4.34 -19.34 -19.28
C GLU A 579 4.83 -18.59 -20.54
N ASP A 580 6.06 -18.85 -20.99
CA ASP A 580 6.62 -18.25 -22.21
C ASP A 580 5.78 -18.60 -23.45
N SER A 581 5.24 -19.82 -23.53
CA SER A 581 4.40 -20.26 -24.66
C SER A 581 3.01 -19.63 -24.64
N LEU A 582 2.40 -19.50 -23.46
CA LEU A 582 1.07 -18.92 -23.27
C LEU A 582 1.08 -17.40 -23.49
N TYR A 583 2.17 -16.72 -23.16
CA TYR A 583 2.34 -15.29 -23.40
C TYR A 583 2.12 -14.89 -24.87
N TRP A 584 2.56 -15.73 -25.82
CA TRP A 584 2.35 -15.49 -27.26
C TRP A 584 0.96 -15.91 -27.77
N LEU A 585 0.16 -16.54 -26.92
CA LEU A 585 -1.15 -17.08 -27.28
C LEU A 585 -2.29 -16.21 -26.75
N MET A 586 -2.18 -15.73 -25.50
CA MET A 586 -3.24 -15.03 -24.80
C MET A 586 -2.70 -14.09 -23.71
N ALA A 587 -3.57 -13.20 -23.22
CA ALA A 587 -3.27 -12.36 -22.07
C ALA A 587 -3.30 -13.17 -20.75
N PRO A 588 -2.36 -12.96 -19.81
CA PRO A 588 -2.47 -13.46 -18.45
C PRO A 588 -3.71 -12.94 -17.73
N VAL A 589 -4.23 -13.77 -16.84
CA VAL A 589 -5.41 -13.51 -16.00
C VAL A 589 -4.98 -13.52 -14.54
N SER A 590 -5.33 -12.49 -13.78
CA SER A 590 -5.06 -12.46 -12.35
C SER A 590 -6.04 -13.35 -11.57
N GLU A 591 -5.66 -13.74 -10.35
CA GLU A 591 -6.55 -14.46 -9.43
C GLU A 591 -7.87 -13.70 -9.20
N THR A 592 -7.78 -12.39 -9.02
CA THR A 592 -8.94 -11.58 -8.69
C THR A 592 -9.83 -11.31 -9.92
N ASP A 593 -9.28 -11.29 -11.14
CA ASP A 593 -10.09 -11.27 -12.38
C ASP A 593 -10.89 -12.57 -12.57
N LEU A 594 -10.34 -13.70 -12.14
CA LEU A 594 -11.06 -14.97 -12.09
C LEU A 594 -12.23 -14.89 -11.09
N HIS A 595 -12.02 -14.29 -9.91
CA HIS A 595 -13.09 -14.13 -8.91
C HIS A 595 -14.22 -13.23 -9.41
N ASP A 596 -13.91 -12.09 -10.05
CA ASP A 596 -14.92 -11.21 -10.66
C ASP A 596 -15.72 -11.96 -11.74
N MET A 597 -15.03 -12.73 -12.58
CA MET A 597 -15.67 -13.55 -13.61
C MET A 597 -16.61 -14.58 -12.97
N LEU A 598 -16.19 -15.22 -11.88
CA LEU A 598 -17.01 -16.18 -11.14
C LEU A 598 -18.22 -15.50 -10.49
N ALA A 599 -18.04 -14.33 -9.88
CA ALA A 599 -19.12 -13.53 -9.33
C ALA A 599 -20.17 -13.21 -10.40
N GLU A 600 -19.74 -12.75 -11.57
CA GLU A 600 -20.65 -12.40 -12.66
C GLU A 600 -21.40 -13.62 -13.22
N VAL A 601 -20.75 -14.78 -13.36
CA VAL A 601 -21.48 -15.97 -13.86
C VAL A 601 -22.39 -16.61 -12.81
N ILE A 602 -22.21 -16.31 -11.53
CA ILE A 602 -23.02 -16.85 -10.43
C ILE A 602 -24.20 -15.93 -10.12
N ALA A 603 -23.95 -14.62 -10.00
CA ALA A 603 -24.94 -13.64 -9.57
C ALA A 603 -25.43 -12.71 -10.69
N GLY A 604 -24.71 -12.65 -11.82
CA GLY A 604 -25.06 -11.83 -12.97
C GLY A 604 -25.96 -12.52 -13.99
N ASP A 605 -26.21 -11.80 -15.09
CA ASP A 605 -27.11 -12.27 -16.16
C ASP A 605 -26.36 -13.12 -17.23
N ARG A 606 -25.05 -13.31 -17.07
CA ARG A 606 -24.16 -13.90 -18.09
C ARG A 606 -23.71 -15.28 -17.68
N HIS A 607 -23.97 -16.27 -18.52
CA HIS A 607 -23.75 -17.68 -18.17
C HIS A 607 -22.57 -18.31 -18.92
N ASP A 608 -21.91 -17.55 -19.80
CA ASP A 608 -20.82 -18.02 -20.66
C ASP A 608 -19.86 -16.84 -20.89
N LEU A 609 -18.71 -16.86 -20.20
CA LEU A 609 -17.71 -15.79 -20.24
C LEU A 609 -16.32 -16.36 -20.59
N ILE A 610 -15.46 -15.52 -21.14
CA ILE A 610 -14.07 -15.83 -21.48
C ILE A 610 -13.13 -14.77 -20.91
N THR A 611 -11.97 -15.22 -20.43
CA THR A 611 -10.84 -14.36 -20.02
C THR A 611 -9.61 -14.64 -20.87
N GLY A 612 -8.59 -13.78 -20.76
CA GLY A 612 -7.32 -13.92 -21.49
C GLY A 612 -7.33 -13.32 -22.90
N ILE A 613 -8.35 -12.53 -23.26
CA ILE A 613 -8.38 -11.74 -24.50
C ILE A 613 -8.47 -10.26 -24.09
N ARG A 614 -7.42 -9.49 -24.32
CA ARG A 614 -7.36 -8.05 -23.99
C ARG A 614 -6.71 -7.26 -25.12
N GLY A 615 -7.26 -6.07 -25.36
CA GLY A 615 -6.70 -5.10 -26.29
C GLY A 615 -6.57 -5.61 -27.71
N ASP A 616 -5.50 -5.19 -28.37
CA ASP A 616 -5.19 -5.56 -29.73
C ASP A 616 -4.50 -6.92 -29.82
N ILE A 617 -5.11 -7.84 -30.57
CA ILE A 617 -4.61 -9.21 -30.69
C ILE A 617 -3.48 -9.38 -31.71
N ARG A 618 -3.02 -8.31 -32.40
CA ARG A 618 -1.93 -8.37 -33.39
C ARG A 618 -0.66 -9.04 -32.86
N THR A 619 -0.40 -8.93 -31.55
CA THR A 619 0.77 -9.52 -30.87
C THR A 619 0.59 -11.00 -30.52
N TYR A 620 -0.62 -11.56 -30.63
CA TYR A 620 -0.92 -12.95 -30.29
C TYR A 620 -1.03 -13.84 -31.53
N SER A 621 -0.70 -15.11 -31.35
CA SER A 621 -0.86 -16.16 -32.38
C SER A 621 -2.33 -16.40 -32.75
N TRP A 622 -3.27 -16.01 -31.88
CA TRP A 622 -4.71 -16.07 -32.13
C TRP A 622 -5.24 -15.04 -33.14
N ARG A 623 -4.41 -14.09 -33.61
CA ARG A 623 -4.77 -13.12 -34.67
C ARG A 623 -5.27 -13.76 -35.97
N GLU A 624 -4.87 -15.00 -36.25
CA GLU A 624 -5.30 -15.77 -37.42
C GLU A 624 -6.73 -16.32 -37.30
N GLN A 625 -7.42 -16.11 -36.17
CA GLN A 625 -8.78 -16.61 -35.94
C GLN A 625 -9.86 -15.57 -36.29
N PRO A 626 -10.71 -15.80 -37.31
CA PRO A 626 -11.72 -14.83 -37.74
C PRO A 626 -12.69 -14.35 -36.66
N ARG A 627 -12.99 -15.21 -35.66
CA ARG A 627 -13.86 -14.88 -34.54
C ARG A 627 -13.34 -13.75 -33.65
N LEU A 628 -12.04 -13.46 -33.72
CA LEU A 628 -11.35 -12.45 -32.93
C LEU A 628 -10.91 -11.24 -33.77
N TRP A 629 -11.12 -11.23 -35.10
CA TRP A 629 -10.62 -10.16 -35.98
C TRP A 629 -11.10 -8.75 -35.64
N HIS A 630 -12.21 -8.61 -34.93
CA HIS A 630 -12.68 -7.30 -34.44
C HIS A 630 -11.82 -6.71 -33.31
N TYR A 631 -10.92 -7.49 -32.72
CA TYR A 631 -9.86 -6.99 -31.85
C TYR A 631 -8.62 -6.52 -32.63
N LEU A 632 -8.54 -6.71 -33.95
CA LEU A 632 -7.48 -6.12 -34.76
C LEU A 632 -7.77 -4.63 -34.91
N GLN A 633 -6.94 -3.78 -34.32
CA GLN A 633 -7.03 -2.34 -34.54
C GLN A 633 -6.36 -1.99 -35.88
N ALA A 634 -6.96 -1.06 -36.64
CA ALA A 634 -6.37 -0.55 -37.88
C ALA A 634 -5.01 0.12 -37.58
N GLU A 635 -4.08 0.09 -38.53
CA GLU A 635 -2.93 1.01 -38.46
C GLU A 635 -3.51 2.42 -38.51
N ASP A 636 -3.24 3.23 -37.47
CA ASP A 636 -3.31 4.66 -37.66
C ASP A 636 -2.24 4.99 -38.71
N GLU A 637 -2.67 5.33 -39.94
CA GLU A 637 -1.81 5.84 -41.02
C GLU A 637 -1.10 7.18 -40.64
N ASN A 638 -1.25 7.64 -39.40
CA ASN A 638 -0.58 8.79 -38.81
C ASN A 638 0.59 8.43 -37.89
N ASP A 639 0.93 7.14 -37.74
CA ASP A 639 2.20 6.77 -37.10
C ASP A 639 3.31 6.95 -38.14
N ASP A 640 3.82 8.18 -38.14
CA ASP A 640 4.84 8.76 -39.00
C ASP A 640 5.85 7.71 -39.48
N ASP A 641 5.91 7.53 -40.81
CA ASP A 641 6.86 6.70 -41.56
C ASP A 641 8.32 7.19 -41.42
N THR A 642 8.61 7.97 -40.38
CA THR A 642 9.92 8.51 -40.00
C THR A 642 10.64 7.65 -38.94
N ALA A 643 10.01 6.61 -38.37
CA ALA A 643 10.61 5.78 -37.32
C ALA A 643 11.16 4.40 -37.78
N LYS A 644 11.06 4.02 -39.06
CA LYS A 644 11.54 2.73 -39.59
C LYS A 644 12.91 2.76 -40.30
N GLU A 645 13.82 3.63 -39.86
CA GLU A 645 15.27 3.52 -40.17
C GLU A 645 16.17 3.19 -38.95
N GLY A 646 15.58 2.77 -37.83
CA GLY A 646 16.34 2.35 -36.63
C GLY A 646 16.56 0.83 -36.52
N SER A 647 17.71 0.33 -36.98
CA SER A 647 18.41 -0.91 -36.54
C SER A 647 17.55 -2.07 -35.95
N ASN A 648 17.42 -3.15 -36.72
CA ASN A 648 16.74 -4.44 -36.42
C ASN A 648 17.41 -5.31 -35.30
N ALA A 649 17.99 -4.69 -34.27
CA ALA A 649 18.73 -5.38 -33.21
C ALA A 649 17.88 -5.55 -31.94
N PRO A 650 17.96 -6.69 -31.21
CA PRO A 650 17.25 -6.88 -29.93
C PRO A 650 17.56 -5.77 -28.91
N LEU A 651 16.60 -5.38 -28.05
CA LEU A 651 16.77 -4.32 -27.04
C LEU A 651 18.05 -4.50 -26.21
N LYS A 652 18.41 -5.74 -25.88
CA LYS A 652 19.67 -6.08 -25.20
C LYS A 652 20.92 -5.63 -25.97
N VAL A 653 20.91 -5.75 -27.30
CA VAL A 653 21.95 -5.32 -28.24
C VAL A 653 21.93 -3.81 -28.42
N GLN A 654 20.75 -3.20 -28.55
CA GLN A 654 20.61 -1.74 -28.62
C GLN A 654 21.10 -1.05 -27.34
N LEU A 655 20.75 -1.58 -26.17
CA LEU A 655 21.26 -1.15 -24.87
C LEU A 655 22.76 -1.47 -24.69
N ALA A 656 23.33 -2.37 -25.49
CA ALA A 656 24.76 -2.69 -25.46
C ALA A 656 25.58 -1.76 -26.37
N SER A 657 24.98 -1.25 -27.45
CA SER A 657 25.58 -0.29 -28.39
C SER A 657 25.37 1.18 -27.99
N SER A 658 24.32 1.50 -27.23
CA SER A 658 24.00 2.85 -26.74
C SER A 658 24.65 3.22 -25.39
N VAL A 659 25.62 2.43 -24.91
CA VAL A 659 26.25 2.62 -23.58
C VAL A 659 26.95 3.98 -23.44
N ALA A 660 27.38 4.57 -24.56
CA ALA A 660 28.06 5.87 -24.60
C ALA A 660 27.11 7.06 -24.42
N ASP A 661 25.83 6.92 -24.78
CA ASP A 661 24.85 8.01 -24.68
C ASP A 661 23.85 7.72 -23.56
N ALA A 662 23.94 8.58 -22.55
CA ALA A 662 23.19 8.53 -21.34
C ALA A 662 21.67 8.58 -21.58
N ASP A 663 21.23 9.53 -22.39
CA ASP A 663 19.82 9.85 -22.52
C ASP A 663 19.16 8.91 -23.51
N VAL A 664 19.87 8.54 -24.58
CA VAL A 664 19.44 7.48 -25.51
C VAL A 664 19.29 6.14 -24.81
N CYS A 665 20.20 5.76 -23.90
CA CYS A 665 20.08 4.51 -23.16
C CYS A 665 18.89 4.53 -22.18
N LEU A 666 18.60 5.67 -21.56
CA LEU A 666 17.43 5.82 -20.69
C LEU A 666 16.14 5.82 -21.49
N GLU A 667 16.08 6.51 -22.63
CA GLU A 667 14.94 6.49 -23.55
C GLU A 667 14.67 5.09 -24.10
N LEU A 668 15.70 4.34 -24.50
CA LEU A 668 15.55 2.96 -24.95
C LEU A 668 15.07 2.04 -23.81
N LEU A 669 15.56 2.26 -22.59
CA LEU A 669 15.18 1.44 -21.43
C LEU A 669 13.79 1.80 -20.91
N LEU A 670 13.43 3.08 -20.86
CA LEU A 670 12.07 3.56 -20.59
C LEU A 670 11.10 3.08 -21.66
N GLY A 671 11.38 3.33 -22.94
CA GLY A 671 10.53 2.88 -24.04
C GLY A 671 10.38 1.36 -24.05
N GLY A 672 11.47 0.62 -23.86
CA GLY A 672 11.45 -0.83 -23.78
C GLY A 672 10.72 -1.37 -22.55
N PHE A 673 10.89 -0.74 -21.39
CA PHE A 673 10.21 -1.15 -20.16
C PHE A 673 8.74 -0.73 -20.13
N THR A 674 8.41 0.47 -20.60
CA THR A 674 7.04 0.94 -20.82
C THR A 674 6.34 0.01 -21.80
N SER A 675 6.94 -0.33 -22.93
CA SER A 675 6.38 -1.30 -23.88
C SER A 675 6.19 -2.68 -23.25
N ALA A 676 7.16 -3.17 -22.49
CA ALA A 676 7.06 -4.45 -21.80
C ALA A 676 5.98 -4.44 -20.70
N LEU A 677 5.88 -3.37 -19.92
CA LEU A 677 4.90 -3.23 -18.85
C LEU A 677 3.50 -3.01 -19.41
N CYS A 678 3.36 -2.21 -20.46
CA CYS A 678 2.14 -2.09 -21.25
C CYS A 678 1.76 -3.45 -21.86
N GLY A 679 2.72 -4.27 -22.27
CA GLY A 679 2.49 -5.66 -22.67
C GLY A 679 2.05 -6.58 -21.53
N MET A 680 2.58 -6.40 -20.32
CA MET A 680 2.21 -7.17 -19.12
C MET A 680 0.84 -6.77 -18.55
N LEU A 681 0.48 -5.49 -18.66
CA LEU A 681 -0.76 -4.89 -18.14
C LEU A 681 -1.83 -4.67 -19.21
N HIS A 682 -1.48 -4.86 -20.49
CA HIS A 682 -2.32 -4.64 -21.67
C HIS A 682 -2.92 -3.24 -21.77
N MET A 683 -2.11 -2.22 -21.43
CA MET A 683 -2.44 -0.79 -21.56
C MET A 683 -1.80 -0.19 -22.81
N LYS A 684 -2.31 0.94 -23.30
CA LYS A 684 -1.61 1.71 -24.33
C LYS A 684 -0.47 2.53 -23.71
N PRO A 685 0.66 2.76 -24.41
CA PRO A 685 1.76 3.57 -23.88
C PRO A 685 1.36 4.97 -23.41
N GLU A 686 0.35 5.57 -24.06
CA GLU A 686 -0.16 6.91 -23.73
C GLU A 686 -0.98 6.95 -22.44
N GLU A 687 -1.47 5.80 -21.97
CA GLU A 687 -2.27 5.66 -20.75
C GLU A 687 -1.39 5.46 -19.50
N LEU A 688 -0.08 5.27 -19.67
CA LEU A 688 0.85 4.97 -18.59
C LEU A 688 1.61 6.23 -18.14
N ASP A 689 1.24 6.78 -16.97
CA ASP A 689 2.04 7.84 -16.36
C ASP A 689 3.33 7.27 -15.74
N THR A 690 4.45 7.54 -16.40
CA THR A 690 5.77 7.07 -15.98
C THR A 690 6.27 7.67 -14.65
N ASN A 691 5.61 8.72 -14.15
CA ASN A 691 5.94 9.38 -12.87
C ASN A 691 5.19 8.79 -11.68
N VAL A 692 4.18 7.96 -11.92
CA VAL A 692 3.39 7.32 -10.88
C VAL A 692 4.10 6.05 -10.40
N PRO A 693 4.06 5.74 -9.09
CA PRO A 693 4.61 4.49 -8.56
C PRO A 693 4.09 3.27 -9.30
N VAL A 694 4.98 2.33 -9.61
CA VAL A 694 4.64 1.11 -10.34
C VAL A 694 3.56 0.30 -9.60
N ALA A 695 3.60 0.28 -8.26
CA ALA A 695 2.57 -0.35 -7.43
C ALA A 695 1.18 0.30 -7.51
N SER A 696 1.07 1.60 -7.81
CA SER A 696 -0.23 2.29 -7.95
C SER A 696 -0.93 2.02 -9.28
N ILE A 697 -0.26 1.33 -10.22
CA ILE A 697 -0.84 0.83 -11.47
C ILE A 697 -1.45 -0.59 -11.24
N GLY A 698 -1.67 -0.92 -9.94
CA GLY A 698 -2.04 -2.21 -9.35
C GLY A 698 -1.36 -3.45 -9.92
N ILE A 699 -0.04 -3.35 -9.93
CA ILE A 699 0.83 -4.50 -10.10
C ILE A 699 0.71 -5.40 -8.87
N ASP A 700 0.19 -6.60 -9.07
CA ASP A 700 0.14 -7.64 -8.04
C ASP A 700 1.55 -8.23 -7.78
N SER A 701 1.65 -9.08 -6.76
CA SER A 701 2.92 -9.72 -6.38
C SER A 701 3.52 -10.59 -7.49
N LEU A 702 2.75 -10.98 -8.49
CA LEU A 702 3.18 -11.86 -9.56
C LEU A 702 3.64 -11.09 -10.80
N VAL A 703 2.94 -10.03 -11.19
CA VAL A 703 3.41 -9.06 -12.19
C VAL A 703 4.72 -8.43 -11.69
N ALA A 704 4.86 -8.20 -10.39
CA ALA A 704 6.13 -7.74 -9.81
C ALA A 704 7.30 -8.75 -9.99
N VAL A 705 7.02 -10.06 -9.99
CA VAL A 705 8.02 -11.10 -10.31
C VAL A 705 8.35 -11.09 -11.80
N ARG A 706 7.36 -10.93 -12.69
CA ARG A 706 7.58 -10.83 -14.15
C ARG A 706 8.39 -9.59 -14.53
N VAL A 707 8.14 -8.46 -13.88
CA VAL A 707 8.95 -7.24 -14.02
C VAL A 707 10.40 -7.51 -13.63
N ARG A 708 10.65 -8.16 -12.49
CA ARG A 708 12.00 -8.58 -12.08
C ARG A 708 12.67 -9.46 -13.13
N GLU A 709 11.96 -10.46 -13.65
CA GLU A 709 12.50 -11.37 -14.67
C GLU A 709 12.83 -10.66 -15.98
N TRP A 710 11.98 -9.72 -16.41
CA TRP A 710 12.23 -8.90 -17.59
C TRP A 710 13.50 -8.06 -17.45
N PHE A 711 13.68 -7.38 -16.31
CA PHE A 711 14.91 -6.63 -16.02
C PHE A 711 16.15 -7.54 -16.00
N MET A 712 16.04 -8.75 -15.44
CA MET A 712 17.13 -9.71 -15.47
C MET A 712 17.48 -10.18 -16.89
N GLN A 713 16.49 -10.41 -17.75
CA GLN A 713 16.72 -10.94 -19.10
C GLN A 713 17.19 -9.89 -20.10
N GLN A 714 16.55 -8.71 -20.11
CA GLN A 714 16.79 -7.65 -21.10
C GLN A 714 17.88 -6.67 -20.66
N VAL A 715 17.92 -6.37 -19.36
CA VAL A 715 18.83 -5.36 -18.79
C VAL A 715 20.03 -5.99 -18.06
N GLY A 716 19.88 -7.22 -17.55
CA GLY A 716 20.92 -7.91 -16.78
C GLY A 716 21.00 -7.44 -15.33
N VAL A 717 19.94 -6.82 -14.80
CA VAL A 717 19.91 -6.20 -13.48
C VAL A 717 18.83 -6.81 -12.62
N GLU A 718 19.20 -7.18 -11.40
CA GLU A 718 18.23 -7.72 -10.44
C GLU A 718 17.44 -6.58 -9.79
N VAL A 719 16.12 -6.70 -9.83
CA VAL A 719 15.18 -5.76 -9.21
C VAL A 719 14.38 -6.50 -8.14
N SER A 720 14.27 -5.92 -6.95
CA SER A 720 13.51 -6.52 -5.85
C SER A 720 12.01 -6.42 -6.11
N VAL A 721 11.28 -7.52 -5.91
CA VAL A 721 9.81 -7.57 -6.00
C VAL A 721 9.17 -6.56 -5.06
N LEU A 722 9.67 -6.43 -3.83
CA LEU A 722 9.20 -5.43 -2.86
C LEU A 722 9.41 -3.98 -3.33
N LYS A 723 10.43 -3.74 -4.16
CA LYS A 723 10.71 -2.41 -4.72
C LYS A 723 9.79 -2.11 -5.91
N VAL A 724 9.43 -3.12 -6.70
CA VAL A 724 8.41 -3.00 -7.76
C VAL A 724 7.03 -2.73 -7.14
N MET A 725 6.72 -3.39 -6.02
CA MET A 725 5.49 -3.21 -5.25
C MET A 725 5.48 -1.99 -4.32
N SER A 726 6.52 -1.15 -4.37
CA SER A 726 6.58 0.05 -3.54
C SER A 726 5.78 1.19 -4.16
N LEU A 727 4.85 1.75 -3.37
CA LEU A 727 4.10 2.99 -3.68
C LEU A 727 4.98 4.24 -3.76
N ASN A 728 6.31 4.12 -3.62
CA ASN A 728 7.24 5.24 -3.69
C ASN A 728 8.22 5.12 -4.86
N THR A 729 8.05 4.13 -5.75
CA THR A 729 8.99 3.91 -6.86
C THR A 729 8.31 4.10 -8.21
N PRO A 730 8.42 5.29 -8.82
CA PRO A 730 7.96 5.55 -10.18
C PRO A 730 8.60 4.63 -11.21
N LEU A 731 7.91 4.42 -12.33
CA LEU A 731 8.42 3.66 -13.47
C LEU A 731 9.76 4.22 -13.96
N LEU A 732 9.81 5.55 -14.08
CA LEU A 732 11.01 6.31 -14.44
C LEU A 732 12.15 6.05 -13.46
N ALA A 733 11.86 6.03 -12.15
CA ALA A 733 12.86 5.75 -11.12
C ALA A 733 13.36 4.28 -11.17
N LEU A 734 12.51 3.32 -11.54
CA LEU A 734 12.91 1.92 -11.77
C LEU A 734 13.84 1.79 -12.98
N SER A 735 13.50 2.43 -14.09
CA SER A 735 14.32 2.48 -15.31
C SER A 735 15.67 3.15 -15.06
N ILE A 736 15.70 4.31 -14.40
CA ILE A 736 16.93 5.02 -14.03
C ILE A 736 17.81 4.15 -13.11
N ASN A 737 17.24 3.55 -12.06
CA ASN A 737 18.01 2.71 -11.13
C ASN A 737 18.62 1.47 -11.81
N SER A 738 17.90 0.87 -12.76
CA SER A 738 18.40 -0.29 -13.51
C SER A 738 19.51 0.10 -14.50
N ARG A 739 19.40 1.27 -15.15
CA ARG A 739 20.46 1.87 -15.97
C ARG A 739 21.73 2.11 -15.17
N SER A 740 21.63 2.66 -13.96
CA SER A 740 22.79 2.90 -13.08
C SER A 740 23.52 1.59 -12.73
N ARG A 741 22.76 0.53 -12.41
CA ARG A 741 23.32 -0.80 -12.10
C ARG A 741 23.96 -1.48 -13.31
N ARG A 742 23.44 -1.27 -14.53
CA ARG A 742 24.06 -1.77 -15.77
C ARG A 742 25.36 -1.03 -16.10
N LYS A 743 25.45 0.28 -15.84
CA LYS A 743 26.71 1.03 -15.93
C LYS A 743 27.74 0.50 -14.94
N LEU A 744 27.36 0.20 -13.70
CA LEU A 744 28.22 -0.43 -12.68
C LEU A 744 28.70 -1.83 -13.09
N ALA A 745 27.85 -2.64 -13.74
CA ALA A 745 28.20 -3.99 -14.21
C ALA A 745 29.17 -3.99 -15.41
N LYS A 746 29.11 -2.97 -16.29
CA LYS A 746 30.07 -2.79 -17.40
C LYS A 746 31.32 -1.97 -17.01
N ALA A 747 31.24 -1.14 -15.98
CA ALA A 747 32.35 -0.34 -15.47
C ALA A 747 33.44 -1.18 -14.77
N GLN A 748 33.18 -2.46 -14.49
CA GLN A 748 34.22 -3.40 -14.06
C GLN A 748 35.07 -3.97 -15.21
N ASP A 749 34.66 -3.79 -16.48
CA ASP A 749 35.34 -4.36 -17.66
C ASP A 749 35.96 -3.32 -18.62
N VAL A 750 35.78 -2.01 -18.39
CA VAL A 750 36.39 -0.97 -19.23
C VAL A 750 36.95 0.14 -18.36
N GLU A 751 38.14 -0.11 -17.81
CA GLU A 751 39.02 0.97 -17.36
C GLU A 751 39.51 1.80 -18.56
N ALA A 752 39.65 3.09 -18.30
CA ALA A 752 40.37 4.12 -19.06
C ALA A 752 39.59 4.95 -20.10
N SER A 753 39.68 6.27 -19.87
CA SER A 753 39.49 7.43 -20.76
C SER A 753 38.12 8.13 -20.83
N ASP A 754 38.14 9.36 -20.28
CA ASP A 754 37.53 10.60 -20.76
C ASP A 754 36.01 10.72 -20.96
N VAL A 755 35.32 11.35 -19.99
CA VAL A 755 34.32 12.40 -20.30
C VAL A 755 34.24 13.44 -19.15
N THR A 756 34.96 14.53 -19.30
CA THR A 756 34.62 15.84 -18.73
C THR A 756 33.77 16.63 -19.73
N ALA A 757 32.53 17.03 -19.38
CA ALA A 757 31.95 18.35 -19.69
C ALA A 757 30.42 18.43 -19.42
N ASN A 758 30.03 19.58 -18.86
CA ASN A 758 28.72 20.26 -18.92
C ASN A 758 27.52 19.78 -18.08
N CYS A 759 27.43 20.28 -16.84
CA CYS A 759 26.22 20.92 -16.33
C CYS A 759 26.62 21.92 -15.23
N SER A 760 26.47 23.22 -15.47
CA SER A 760 26.78 24.25 -14.47
C SER A 760 25.65 24.34 -13.45
N THR A 761 25.73 23.55 -12.39
CA THR A 761 24.79 23.62 -11.28
C THR A 761 25.19 24.74 -10.31
N ASN A 762 24.21 25.52 -9.85
CA ASN A 762 24.40 26.73 -9.05
C ASN A 762 24.59 26.45 -7.53
N ILE A 763 25.15 25.28 -7.18
CA ILE A 763 25.29 24.79 -5.80
C ILE A 763 26.75 24.84 -5.36
N ARG A 764 26.99 25.19 -4.10
CA ARG A 764 28.30 25.10 -3.45
C ARG A 764 28.23 24.24 -2.19
N HIS A 765 29.33 23.54 -1.92
CA HIS A 765 29.43 22.66 -0.77
C HIS A 765 30.30 23.33 0.29
N ILE A 766 29.84 23.30 1.53
CA ILE A 766 30.57 23.79 2.70
C ILE A 766 30.77 22.60 3.64
N VAL A 767 32.02 22.14 3.79
CA VAL A 767 32.37 21.06 4.70
C VAL A 767 33.01 21.66 5.93
N ALA A 768 32.45 21.40 7.11
CA ALA A 768 33.02 21.84 8.37
C ALA A 768 33.46 20.67 9.23
N MET A 769 34.64 20.79 9.81
CA MET A 769 35.22 19.82 10.73
C MET A 769 35.91 20.54 11.88
N THR A 770 36.05 19.87 13.03
CA THR A 770 36.76 20.42 14.17
C THR A 770 37.92 19.53 14.61
N LEU A 771 38.96 20.17 15.15
CA LEU A 771 40.19 19.54 15.58
C LEU A 771 40.56 20.00 17.01
N TYR A 772 41.05 19.08 17.83
CA TYR A 772 41.66 19.40 19.12
C TYR A 772 43.01 18.72 19.33
N LYS A 773 43.06 17.41 19.61
CA LYS A 773 44.31 16.69 19.92
C LYS A 773 44.79 15.79 18.80
N GLU A 774 44.02 15.67 17.72
CA GLU A 774 44.33 14.76 16.63
C GLU A 774 45.60 15.23 15.88
N PRO A 775 46.46 14.30 15.45
CA PRO A 775 47.66 14.62 14.71
C PRO A 775 47.31 15.14 13.31
N MET A 776 48.23 15.93 12.74
CA MET A 776 48.01 16.56 11.43
C MET A 776 47.78 15.55 10.30
N SER A 777 48.40 14.37 10.37
CA SER A 777 48.23 13.28 9.40
C SER A 777 46.78 12.75 9.31
N VAL A 778 46.02 12.77 10.41
CA VAL A 778 44.61 12.38 10.42
C VAL A 778 43.78 13.39 9.65
N LEU A 779 43.99 14.69 9.94
CA LEU A 779 43.35 15.78 9.20
C LEU A 779 43.71 15.75 7.71
N GLN A 780 44.97 15.49 7.37
CA GLN A 780 45.43 15.37 5.98
C GLN A 780 44.67 14.28 5.22
N THR A 781 44.43 13.12 5.83
CA THR A 781 43.69 12.01 5.17
C THR A 781 42.28 12.45 4.77
N THR A 782 41.58 13.13 5.68
CA THR A 782 40.24 13.69 5.44
C THR A 782 40.28 14.75 4.34
N LEU A 783 41.22 15.70 4.42
CA LEU A 783 41.38 16.76 3.43
C LEU A 783 41.75 16.21 2.05
N ASP A 784 42.62 15.20 1.97
CA ASP A 784 43.01 14.55 0.71
C ASP A 784 41.78 13.91 0.03
N SER A 785 40.90 13.23 0.80
CA SER A 785 39.63 12.68 0.26
C SER A 785 38.64 13.76 -0.22
N LEU A 786 38.71 14.97 0.36
CA LEU A 786 37.92 16.12 -0.08
C LEU A 786 38.51 16.77 -1.35
N VAL A 787 39.84 16.74 -1.51
CA VAL A 787 40.51 17.21 -2.74
C VAL A 787 40.17 16.32 -3.94
N GLU A 788 39.94 15.03 -3.70
CA GLU A 788 39.54 14.06 -4.72
C GLU A 788 38.10 14.26 -5.22
N GLN A 789 37.28 15.06 -4.53
CA GLN A 789 35.91 15.35 -4.96
C GLN A 789 35.92 16.12 -6.29
N LYS A 790 34.95 15.79 -7.15
CA LYS A 790 34.72 16.51 -8.39
C LYS A 790 34.49 18.00 -8.12
N ASP A 791 35.19 18.86 -8.87
CA ASP A 791 35.07 20.33 -8.79
C ASP A 791 35.44 20.95 -7.41
N ALA A 792 36.25 20.26 -6.59
CA ALA A 792 36.66 20.75 -5.26
C ALA A 792 37.25 22.18 -5.29
N ARG A 793 38.06 22.50 -6.30
CA ARG A 793 38.69 23.83 -6.47
C ARG A 793 37.71 24.95 -6.81
N THR A 794 36.58 24.63 -7.42
CA THR A 794 35.64 25.64 -7.94
C THR A 794 34.37 25.72 -7.12
N ARG A 795 34.04 24.69 -6.32
CA ARG A 795 32.73 24.58 -5.64
C ARG A 795 32.80 24.23 -4.15
N LEU A 796 33.93 23.72 -3.64
CA LEU A 796 34.04 23.23 -2.27
C LEU A 796 34.71 24.27 -1.35
N CYS A 797 34.02 24.65 -0.28
CA CYS A 797 34.57 25.41 0.83
C CYS A 797 34.79 24.51 2.03
N VAL A 798 35.95 24.63 2.67
CA VAL A 798 36.31 23.86 3.87
C VAL A 798 36.49 24.80 5.06
N ILE A 799 35.79 24.52 6.16
CA ILE A 799 35.90 25.23 7.44
C ILE A 799 36.53 24.28 8.47
N ILE A 800 37.63 24.70 9.09
CA ILE A 800 38.32 23.94 10.12
C ILE A 800 38.28 24.72 11.43
N GLY A 801 37.55 24.19 12.42
CA GLY A 801 37.46 24.75 13.76
C GLY A 801 38.50 24.16 14.72
N MET A 802 39.40 24.98 15.24
CA MET A 802 40.34 24.58 16.29
C MET A 802 39.97 25.27 17.60
N GLU A 803 40.09 24.60 18.73
CA GLU A 803 40.01 25.31 20.00
C GLU A 803 41.27 26.14 20.24
N CYS A 804 41.17 27.28 20.92
CA CYS A 804 42.34 28.09 21.29
C CYS A 804 43.35 27.32 22.16
N ARG A 805 42.92 26.24 22.80
CA ARG A 805 43.74 25.32 23.61
C ARG A 805 44.36 24.16 22.80
N THR A 806 44.11 24.07 21.49
CA THR A 806 44.70 23.06 20.61
C THR A 806 46.24 23.16 20.64
N PRO A 807 46.97 22.05 20.86
CA PRO A 807 48.42 22.03 20.75
C PRO A 807 48.88 22.40 19.34
N ASP A 808 49.92 23.24 19.25
CA ASP A 808 50.57 23.65 18.00
C ASP A 808 49.62 24.24 16.95
N LYS A 809 48.54 24.91 17.40
CA LYS A 809 47.44 25.40 16.55
C LYS A 809 47.90 26.34 15.42
N GLU A 810 48.88 27.22 15.69
CA GLU A 810 49.43 28.11 14.67
C GLU A 810 50.19 27.33 13.60
N SER A 811 51.03 26.38 14.03
CA SER A 811 51.79 25.50 13.11
C SER A 811 50.85 24.65 12.24
N LYS A 812 49.79 24.08 12.84
CA LYS A 812 48.78 23.30 12.09
C LYS A 812 48.02 24.17 11.09
N ARG A 813 47.64 25.39 11.46
CA ARG A 813 47.00 26.35 10.54
C ARG A 813 47.91 26.64 9.34
N ASP A 814 49.17 26.97 9.60
CA ASP A 814 50.12 27.36 8.55
C ASP A 814 50.39 26.19 7.59
N GLU A 815 50.51 24.96 8.12
CA GLU A 815 50.64 23.75 7.31
C GLU A 815 49.39 23.47 6.46
N VAL A 816 48.19 23.65 7.03
CA VAL A 816 46.91 23.50 6.32
C VAL A 816 46.84 24.47 5.14
N TYR A 817 47.12 25.77 5.35
CA TYR A 817 47.08 26.76 4.27
C TYR A 817 48.16 26.47 3.22
N ALA A 818 49.40 26.19 3.65
CA ALA A 818 50.50 25.90 2.73
C ALA A 818 50.19 24.71 1.79
N LYS A 819 49.50 23.67 2.28
CA LYS A 819 49.21 22.46 1.49
C LYS A 819 47.89 22.52 0.72
N TYR A 820 46.85 23.17 1.26
CA TYR A 820 45.47 23.04 0.77
C TYR A 820 44.77 24.32 0.31
N GLU A 821 45.34 25.51 0.53
CA GLU A 821 44.69 26.78 0.18
C GLU A 821 44.23 26.85 -1.28
N ASN A 822 45.09 26.41 -2.21
CA ASN A 822 44.81 26.38 -3.66
C ASN A 822 44.14 25.07 -4.16
N LYS A 823 43.61 24.26 -3.24
CA LYS A 823 42.94 22.99 -3.56
C LYS A 823 41.42 23.06 -3.41
N PHE A 824 40.92 24.06 -2.69
CA PHE A 824 39.49 24.30 -2.47
C PHE A 824 39.11 25.68 -2.98
N LEU A 825 37.82 25.92 -3.21
CA LEU A 825 37.31 27.25 -3.54
C LEU A 825 37.63 28.26 -2.42
N ARG A 826 37.44 27.83 -1.16
CA ARG A 826 37.80 28.58 0.05
C ARG A 826 38.21 27.65 1.17
N LEU A 827 39.21 28.06 1.95
CA LEU A 827 39.70 27.36 3.14
C LEU A 827 39.71 28.34 4.32
N ILE A 828 38.96 28.03 5.37
CA ILE A 828 38.78 28.91 6.52
C ILE A 828 39.17 28.15 7.79
N VAL A 829 40.19 28.64 8.50
CA VAL A 829 40.55 28.12 9.82
C VAL A 829 40.06 29.09 10.89
N THR A 830 39.34 28.59 11.88
CA THR A 830 38.78 29.39 13.00
C THR A 830 39.32 28.91 14.34
N PHE A 831 39.41 29.82 15.32
CA PHE A 831 39.87 29.52 16.67
C PHE A 831 38.77 29.82 17.69
N HIS A 832 38.20 28.77 18.31
CA HIS A 832 37.18 28.88 19.35
C HIS A 832 37.79 29.27 20.70
N PRO A 833 37.42 30.43 21.29
CA PRO A 833 37.99 30.90 22.55
C PRO A 833 37.47 30.12 23.76
N SER A 834 38.30 29.97 24.80
CA SER A 834 37.93 29.29 26.03
C SER A 834 37.10 30.18 26.98
N GLY A 835 36.14 29.58 27.69
CA GLY A 835 35.42 30.24 28.78
C GLY A 835 34.22 31.09 28.37
N ILE A 836 33.62 30.86 27.19
CA ILE A 836 32.35 31.51 26.81
C ILE A 836 31.23 31.04 27.77
N PRO A 837 30.50 31.95 28.46
CA PRO A 837 29.43 31.57 29.37
C PRO A 837 28.33 30.75 28.68
N GLY A 838 28.00 29.58 29.25
CA GLY A 838 26.95 28.69 28.73
C GLY A 838 27.41 27.69 27.67
N GLU A 839 28.67 27.74 27.24
CA GLU A 839 29.26 26.74 26.34
C GLU A 839 30.10 25.71 27.11
N ILE A 840 30.02 24.45 26.69
CA ILE A 840 30.92 23.39 27.18
C ILE A 840 32.06 23.18 26.18
N SER A 841 33.29 22.95 26.65
CA SER A 841 34.41 22.74 25.72
C SER A 841 34.30 21.38 25.02
N GLY A 842 34.38 21.36 23.69
CA GLY A 842 34.26 20.14 22.90
C GLY A 842 33.82 20.38 21.46
N LYS A 843 33.65 19.29 20.70
CA LYS A 843 33.28 19.29 19.27
C LYS A 843 32.08 20.19 18.99
N CYS A 844 30.98 20.00 19.71
CA CYS A 844 29.72 20.71 19.45
C CYS A 844 29.84 22.24 19.52
N SER A 845 30.49 22.79 20.55
CA SER A 845 30.70 24.24 20.73
C SER A 845 31.71 24.81 19.74
N ASN A 846 32.80 24.09 19.50
CA ASN A 846 33.80 24.46 18.50
C ASN A 846 33.16 24.47 17.10
N MET A 847 32.31 23.48 16.79
CA MET A 847 31.58 23.41 15.53
C MET A 847 30.57 24.56 15.39
N ASN A 848 29.81 24.88 16.44
CA ASN A 848 28.89 26.03 16.45
C ASN A 848 29.63 27.33 16.14
N TYR A 849 30.77 27.56 16.81
CA TYR A 849 31.59 28.73 16.61
C TYR A 849 32.19 28.78 15.19
N ALA A 850 32.80 27.69 14.74
CA ALA A 850 33.42 27.57 13.43
C ALA A 850 32.43 27.81 12.29
N CYS A 851 31.23 27.23 12.36
CA CYS A 851 30.18 27.45 11.36
C CYS A 851 29.74 28.90 11.29
N ARG A 852 29.49 29.53 12.45
CA ARG A 852 29.03 30.93 12.51
C ARG A 852 30.08 31.89 11.96
N GLN A 853 31.34 31.72 12.37
CA GLN A 853 32.45 32.54 11.87
C GLN A 853 32.73 32.28 10.39
N GLY A 854 32.77 31.01 9.97
CA GLY A 854 33.02 30.63 8.58
C GLY A 854 31.95 31.15 7.63
N LEU A 855 30.66 30.99 7.95
CA LEU A 855 29.57 31.55 7.13
C LEU A 855 29.60 33.09 7.12
N GLN A 856 29.97 33.73 8.23
CA GLN A 856 30.15 35.19 8.27
C GLN A 856 31.26 35.65 7.33
N ILE A 857 32.41 34.96 7.32
CA ILE A 857 33.53 35.24 6.41
C ILE A 857 33.10 35.05 4.95
N LEU A 858 32.42 33.95 4.63
CA LEU A 858 31.95 33.67 3.26
C LEU A 858 30.94 34.71 2.75
N ARG A 859 30.11 35.27 3.63
CA ARG A 859 29.18 36.35 3.29
C ARG A 859 29.87 37.68 3.02
N GLN A 860 30.98 37.95 3.70
CA GLN A 860 31.78 39.17 3.52
C GLN A 860 32.73 39.08 2.31
N ASP A 861 32.98 37.87 1.82
CA ASP A 861 33.82 37.63 0.66
C ASP A 861 33.08 37.94 -0.66
N VAL A 862 33.42 39.09 -1.24
CA VAL A 862 32.83 39.59 -2.50
C VAL A 862 33.11 38.65 -3.68
N GLU A 863 34.29 38.02 -3.71
CA GLU A 863 34.67 37.07 -4.77
C GLU A 863 33.94 35.74 -4.62
N TYR A 864 33.66 35.32 -3.38
CA TYR A 864 32.82 34.16 -3.14
C TYR A 864 31.41 34.43 -3.69
N ASN A 865 30.82 35.61 -3.52
CA ASN A 865 29.48 35.92 -4.04
C ASN A 865 28.41 34.94 -3.49
N TYR A 866 28.29 34.97 -2.15
CA TYR A 866 27.46 34.06 -1.37
C TYR A 866 26.00 34.00 -1.86
N GLU A 867 25.38 35.15 -2.15
CA GLU A 867 23.95 35.26 -2.48
C GLU A 867 23.57 34.65 -3.84
N LYS A 868 24.54 34.40 -4.74
CA LYS A 868 24.23 33.83 -6.07
C LYS A 868 24.04 32.32 -6.08
N HIS A 869 24.44 31.61 -5.02
CA HIS A 869 24.50 30.14 -5.01
C HIS A 869 23.65 29.58 -3.88
N GLU A 870 23.10 28.38 -4.08
CA GLU A 870 22.60 27.57 -2.98
C GLU A 870 23.77 26.85 -2.28
N HIS A 871 23.67 26.66 -0.97
CA HIS A 871 24.76 26.09 -0.17
C HIS A 871 24.31 24.85 0.59
N ILE A 872 25.04 23.75 0.41
CA ILE A 872 24.88 22.52 1.18
C ILE A 872 26.01 22.45 2.21
N PHE A 873 25.63 22.31 3.48
CA PHE A 873 26.54 22.16 4.60
C PHE A 873 26.74 20.69 4.96
N THR A 874 27.98 20.27 5.17
CA THR A 874 28.33 18.93 5.65
C THR A 874 29.13 19.05 6.94
N ASN A 875 28.59 18.53 8.03
CA ASN A 875 29.34 18.32 9.28
C ASN A 875 30.17 17.06 9.12
N CYS A 876 31.43 17.02 9.57
CA CYS A 876 32.19 15.77 9.68
C CYS A 876 33.23 15.75 10.80
N ASP A 877 33.64 14.53 11.16
CA ASP A 877 34.82 14.32 12.00
C ASP A 877 36.11 14.52 11.17
N CYS A 878 37.20 14.92 11.84
CA CYS A 878 38.49 15.14 11.18
C CYS A 878 39.20 13.84 10.72
N ASP A 879 38.59 12.67 10.96
CA ASP A 879 39.02 11.34 10.53
C ASP A 879 38.00 10.64 9.60
N ALA A 880 37.16 11.42 8.92
CA ALA A 880 36.21 10.93 7.92
C ALA A 880 36.86 10.89 6.53
N VAL A 881 36.76 9.76 5.85
CA VAL A 881 37.18 9.58 4.45
C VAL A 881 35.93 9.47 3.59
N PHE A 882 35.79 10.41 2.66
CA PHE A 882 34.64 10.47 1.76
C PHE A 882 34.84 9.60 0.52
N ASP A 883 33.74 9.04 0.01
CA ASP A 883 33.72 8.45 -1.33
C ASP A 883 34.04 9.52 -2.39
N PRO A 884 34.83 9.24 -3.44
CA PRO A 884 35.15 10.22 -4.48
C PRO A 884 33.93 10.89 -5.15
N GLU A 885 32.77 10.23 -5.15
CA GLU A 885 31.53 10.77 -5.72
C GLU A 885 30.59 11.39 -4.67
N TYR A 886 31.00 11.52 -3.41
CA TYR A 886 30.15 11.98 -2.30
C TYR A 886 29.42 13.29 -2.59
N MET A 887 30.13 14.32 -3.05
CA MET A 887 29.52 15.63 -3.30
C MET A 887 28.56 15.61 -4.50
N LEU A 888 28.87 14.81 -5.53
CA LEU A 888 28.06 14.69 -6.74
C LEU A 888 26.74 13.96 -6.46
N GLU A 889 26.79 12.87 -5.70
CA GLU A 889 25.59 12.13 -5.30
C GLU A 889 24.75 12.96 -4.33
N LEU A 890 25.38 13.66 -3.37
CA LEU A 890 24.69 14.59 -2.48
C LEU A 890 23.94 15.68 -3.24
N GLU A 891 24.57 16.27 -4.25
CA GLU A 891 23.93 17.25 -5.12
C GLU A 891 22.77 16.65 -5.93
N THR A 892 22.95 15.45 -6.45
CA THR A 892 21.93 14.73 -7.23
C THR A 892 20.70 14.45 -6.36
N GLU A 893 20.89 13.92 -5.15
CA GLU A 893 19.83 13.68 -4.18
C GLU A 893 19.18 14.96 -3.66
N TYR A 894 19.95 16.05 -3.54
CA TYR A 894 19.44 17.36 -3.16
C TYR A 894 18.52 17.95 -4.25
N LEU A 895 18.93 17.87 -5.52
CA LEU A 895 18.18 18.43 -6.65
C LEU A 895 16.90 17.66 -6.99
N LYS A 896 16.83 16.36 -6.67
CA LYS A 896 15.62 15.53 -6.83
C LYS A 896 14.42 16.01 -6.00
N LEU A 897 14.65 16.81 -4.96
CA LEU A 897 13.60 17.27 -4.06
C LEU A 897 13.13 18.67 -4.43
N ASP A 898 11.89 18.98 -4.09
CA ASP A 898 11.36 20.35 -4.12
C ASP A 898 12.02 21.21 -3.05
N SER A 899 12.00 22.54 -3.23
CA SER A 899 12.67 23.48 -2.33
C SER A 899 12.25 23.32 -0.85
N ALA A 900 10.96 23.07 -0.57
CA ALA A 900 10.48 22.85 0.80
C ALA A 900 11.08 21.59 1.46
N ASP A 901 11.22 20.51 0.68
CA ASP A 901 11.75 19.23 1.13
C ASP A 901 13.28 19.26 1.28
N ARG A 902 13.97 20.02 0.43
CA ARG A 902 15.43 20.26 0.56
C ARG A 902 15.79 20.87 1.91
N HIS A 903 14.96 21.80 2.38
CA HIS A 903 15.15 22.50 3.65
C HIS A 903 14.52 21.76 4.85
N SER A 904 14.00 20.55 4.64
CA SER A 904 13.45 19.68 5.68
C SER A 904 14.12 18.31 5.72
N SER A 905 15.28 18.17 5.06
CA SER A 905 16.01 16.91 4.93
C SER A 905 17.45 17.00 5.47
N ILE A 906 17.91 15.92 6.09
CA ILE A 906 19.31 15.67 6.45
C ILE A 906 19.76 14.44 5.66
N TRP A 907 20.85 14.55 4.90
CA TRP A 907 21.41 13.44 4.14
C TRP A 907 22.53 12.76 4.92
N GLN A 908 22.51 11.43 4.92
CA GLN A 908 23.40 10.61 5.72
C GLN A 908 23.97 9.48 4.87
N SER A 909 25.29 9.46 4.65
CA SER A 909 25.96 8.33 3.98
C SER A 909 26.13 7.12 4.91
N ILE A 910 26.39 5.96 4.32
CA ILE A 910 26.64 4.72 5.03
C ILE A 910 28.02 4.78 5.67
N ILE A 911 28.08 4.81 7.00
CA ILE A 911 29.34 4.91 7.73
C ILE A 911 29.89 3.53 8.05
N ILE A 912 31.12 3.27 7.64
CA ILE A 912 31.87 2.08 7.99
C ILE A 912 33.01 2.45 8.95
N TYR A 913 33.04 1.79 10.10
CA TYR A 913 34.11 1.91 11.09
C TYR A 913 35.14 0.79 10.85
N LYS A 914 36.01 0.90 9.82
CA LYS A 914 36.93 -0.19 9.44
C LYS A 914 38.32 0.29 9.02
N ARG A 915 39.35 -0.50 9.36
CA ARG A 915 40.75 -0.35 8.92
C ARG A 915 41.46 -1.71 8.81
N ASP A 916 42.40 -1.83 7.89
CA ASP A 916 43.25 -3.01 7.66
C ASP A 916 44.28 -3.21 8.79
N SER A 917 43.83 -3.62 9.98
CA SER A 917 44.63 -4.16 11.12
C SER A 917 43.94 -4.06 12.50
N MET A 918 42.61 -3.97 12.55
CA MET A 918 41.91 -3.84 13.83
C MET A 918 41.90 -5.13 14.66
N PRO A 919 42.02 -5.02 16.01
CA PRO A 919 41.61 -6.07 16.93
C PRO A 919 40.18 -6.54 16.71
N PHE A 920 39.94 -7.83 16.92
CA PHE A 920 38.66 -8.47 16.59
C PHE A 920 37.45 -7.79 17.25
N PHE A 921 37.58 -7.29 18.49
CA PHE A 921 36.47 -6.70 19.23
C PHE A 921 36.08 -5.31 18.68
N VAL A 922 37.05 -4.53 18.22
CA VAL A 922 36.80 -3.24 17.56
C VAL A 922 36.08 -3.45 16.24
N ASP A 923 36.52 -4.43 15.45
CA ASP A 923 35.91 -4.78 14.16
C ASP A 923 34.45 -5.28 14.33
N ILE A 924 34.18 -6.14 15.33
CA ILE A 924 32.82 -6.60 15.66
C ILE A 924 31.92 -5.41 16.03
N THR A 925 32.36 -4.54 16.93
CA THR A 925 31.55 -3.38 17.33
C THR A 925 31.37 -2.37 16.20
N GLY A 926 32.36 -2.21 15.32
CA GLY A 926 32.25 -1.37 14.11
C GLY A 926 31.18 -1.89 13.15
N VAL A 927 31.19 -3.18 12.82
CA VAL A 927 30.20 -3.84 11.95
C VAL A 927 28.79 -3.75 12.53
N LEU A 928 28.63 -4.03 13.82
CA LEU A 928 27.34 -3.92 14.50
C LEU A 928 26.79 -2.49 14.42
N ARG A 929 27.64 -1.48 14.60
CA ARG A 929 27.22 -0.07 14.53
C ARG A 929 26.81 0.34 13.12
N THR A 930 27.57 -0.04 12.10
CA THR A 930 27.17 0.17 10.69
C THR A 930 25.81 -0.48 10.42
N PHE A 931 25.59 -1.69 10.94
CA PHE A 931 24.33 -2.41 10.77
C PHE A 931 23.14 -1.72 11.45
N PHE A 932 23.25 -1.38 12.74
CA PHE A 932 22.16 -0.68 13.46
C PHE A 932 21.86 0.68 12.84
N PHE A 933 22.88 1.35 12.34
CA PHE A 933 22.73 2.62 11.68
C PHE A 933 21.93 2.51 10.37
N MET A 934 22.30 1.56 9.50
CA MET A 934 21.58 1.31 8.24
C MET A 934 20.18 0.72 8.45
N GLY A 935 20.02 -0.17 9.43
CA GLY A 935 18.79 -0.93 9.65
C GLY A 935 17.76 -0.23 10.53
N VAL A 936 18.19 0.68 11.41
CA VAL A 936 17.32 1.28 12.43
C VAL A 936 17.40 2.79 12.45
N LEU A 937 18.60 3.39 12.65
CA LEU A 937 18.70 4.84 12.89
C LEU A 937 18.24 5.69 11.70
N ILE A 938 18.66 5.34 10.47
CA ILE A 938 18.22 6.03 9.26
C ILE A 938 16.75 5.70 8.92
N PRO A 939 16.33 4.41 8.79
CA PRO A 939 14.97 4.09 8.37
C PRO A 939 13.88 4.54 9.35
N TRP A 940 14.17 4.56 10.65
CA TRP A 940 13.22 5.02 11.67
C TRP A 940 13.29 6.52 11.94
N ASN A 941 14.16 7.25 11.24
CA ASN A 941 14.32 8.70 11.38
C ASN A 941 14.64 9.13 12.83
N ILE A 942 15.67 8.51 13.44
CA ILE A 942 16.03 8.74 14.85
C ILE A 942 17.09 9.83 15.00
N ASN A 943 18.32 9.62 14.50
CA ASN A 943 19.37 10.63 14.51
C ASN A 943 20.45 10.36 13.45
N PRO A 944 21.09 11.41 12.88
CA PRO A 944 22.30 11.27 12.08
C PRO A 944 23.51 10.97 12.99
N MET A 945 24.65 10.59 12.41
CA MET A 945 25.86 10.22 13.16
C MET A 945 27.12 10.68 12.43
N SER A 946 28.15 11.09 13.18
CA SER A 946 29.51 11.43 12.72
C SER A 946 29.60 12.54 11.67
N HIS A 947 29.13 12.29 10.45
CA HIS A 947 29.08 13.25 9.36
C HIS A 947 27.75 13.15 8.59
N TYR A 948 27.14 14.29 8.35
CA TYR A 948 25.84 14.40 7.70
C TYR A 948 25.73 15.75 7.00
N SER A 949 24.89 15.80 5.97
CA SER A 949 24.73 16.95 5.12
C SER A 949 23.32 17.54 5.23
N LEU A 950 23.19 18.85 5.15
CA LEU A 950 21.91 19.56 5.13
C LEU A 950 22.05 20.90 4.40
N SER A 951 20.95 21.53 4.01
CA SER A 951 21.03 22.90 3.47
C SER A 951 21.52 23.88 4.53
N VAL A 952 22.31 24.90 4.12
CA VAL A 952 22.72 25.97 5.05
C VAL A 952 21.50 26.69 5.62
N LYS A 953 20.42 26.84 4.84
CA LYS A 953 19.16 27.41 5.32
C LYS A 953 18.60 26.63 6.52
N LEU A 954 18.55 25.29 6.45
CA LEU A 954 18.12 24.46 7.58
C LEU A 954 19.09 24.59 8.77
N LEU A 955 20.39 24.70 8.53
CA LEU A 955 21.38 24.91 9.60
C LEU A 955 21.10 26.21 10.37
N GLU A 956 20.77 27.29 9.66
CA GLU A 956 20.51 28.61 10.23
C GLU A 956 19.13 28.70 10.90
N GLU A 957 18.06 28.21 10.24
CA GLU A 957 16.72 28.08 10.84
C GLU A 957 16.77 27.19 12.10
N GLY A 958 17.64 26.17 12.08
CA GLY A 958 17.96 25.28 13.19
C GLY A 958 18.81 25.91 14.30
N ALA A 959 19.22 27.17 14.15
CA ALA A 959 20.10 27.90 15.04
C ALA A 959 21.45 27.19 15.32
N PHE A 960 22.04 26.56 14.30
CA PHE A 960 23.34 25.85 14.35
C PHE A 960 23.36 24.69 15.37
N THR A 961 24.53 24.19 15.76
CA THR A 961 24.69 23.17 16.82
C THR A 961 24.53 23.79 18.22
N HIS A 962 24.17 22.99 19.23
CA HIS A 962 23.86 23.51 20.58
C HIS A 962 25.10 23.50 21.49
N PRO A 963 25.72 24.65 21.83
CA PRO A 963 27.03 24.69 22.50
C PRO A 963 27.03 24.24 23.97
N ALA A 964 25.87 24.03 24.59
CA ALA A 964 25.76 23.45 25.94
C ALA A 964 25.70 21.90 25.99
N TYR A 965 25.78 21.19 24.87
CA TYR A 965 25.66 19.72 24.79
C TYR A 965 26.87 19.09 24.12
N GLN A 966 27.19 17.85 24.48
CA GLN A 966 28.44 17.21 24.07
C GLN A 966 28.40 16.67 22.64
N MET A 967 27.25 16.13 22.21
CA MET A 967 27.09 15.48 20.90
C MET A 967 26.11 16.25 20.04
N GLU A 968 26.60 16.86 18.96
CA GLU A 968 25.78 17.63 18.04
C GLU A 968 24.96 16.76 17.09
N ASP A 969 25.51 15.62 16.66
CA ASP A 969 24.93 14.72 15.68
C ASP A 969 23.66 14.03 16.21
N ILE A 970 23.71 13.49 17.44
CA ILE A 970 22.57 12.79 18.03
C ILE A 970 21.38 13.74 18.29
N ILE A 971 21.63 15.01 18.63
CA ILE A 971 20.58 16.00 18.90
C ILE A 971 20.12 16.76 17.66
N ALA A 972 20.83 16.66 16.52
CA ALA A 972 20.61 17.49 15.34
C ALA A 972 19.15 17.41 14.85
N LEU A 973 18.62 16.20 14.71
CA LEU A 973 17.26 15.98 14.23
C LEU A 973 16.20 16.62 15.15
N ILE A 974 16.30 16.36 16.46
CA ILE A 974 15.39 16.90 17.48
C ILE A 974 15.46 18.42 17.48
N ARG A 975 16.68 18.96 17.47
CA ARG A 975 16.92 20.39 17.55
C ARG A 975 16.32 21.11 16.34
N TYR A 976 16.65 20.66 15.14
CA TYR A 976 16.15 21.30 13.93
C TYR A 976 14.63 21.19 13.85
N THR A 977 14.04 20.05 14.22
CA THR A 977 12.58 19.90 14.32
C THR A 977 11.95 20.92 15.28
N ILE A 978 12.53 21.13 16.47
CA ILE A 978 12.02 22.08 17.46
C ILE A 978 12.18 23.54 16.99
N MET A 979 13.32 23.88 16.41
CA MET A 979 13.64 25.27 16.03
C MET A 979 12.88 25.71 14.78
N THR A 980 12.76 24.84 13.78
CA THR A 980 12.03 25.15 12.54
C THR A 980 10.52 24.95 12.67
N ARG A 981 10.07 24.18 13.67
CA ARG A 981 8.68 23.71 13.83
C ARG A 981 8.16 22.93 12.61
N ARG A 982 9.03 22.15 11.97
CA ARG A 982 8.69 21.25 10.84
C ARG A 982 9.28 19.86 11.09
N GLU A 983 8.68 18.84 10.50
CA GLU A 983 9.26 17.49 10.54
C GLU A 983 10.54 17.46 9.70
N ILE A 984 11.66 17.09 10.32
CA ILE A 984 12.94 16.88 9.62
C ILE A 984 13.11 15.39 9.35
N ARG A 985 13.56 15.03 8.16
CA ARG A 985 13.75 13.63 7.74
C ARG A 985 15.20 13.32 7.38
N ILE A 986 15.70 12.21 7.90
CA ILE A 986 16.98 11.64 7.50
C ILE A 986 16.78 10.86 6.20
N ARG A 987 17.56 11.19 5.17
CA ARG A 987 17.57 10.52 3.87
C ARG A 987 18.91 9.80 3.67
N PRO A 988 18.91 8.52 3.26
CA PRO A 988 20.15 7.80 3.02
C PRO A 988 20.84 8.32 1.75
N LEU A 989 22.16 8.51 1.84
CA LEU A 989 23.06 8.55 0.69
C LEU A 989 23.65 7.17 0.51
N ASN A 990 23.43 6.55 -0.66
CA ASN A 990 23.87 5.17 -0.94
C ASN A 990 25.37 5.08 -1.27
N LEU A 991 26.18 5.88 -0.60
CA LEU A 991 27.64 5.88 -0.69
C LEU A 991 28.24 5.51 0.66
N ILE A 992 29.46 4.99 0.61
CA ILE A 992 30.20 4.56 1.79
C ILE A 992 31.12 5.69 2.24
N SER A 993 31.18 5.96 3.53
CA SER A 993 32.20 6.81 4.11
C SER A 993 32.88 6.07 5.25
N ILE A 994 34.18 6.24 5.39
CA ILE A 994 34.98 5.50 6.36
C ILE A 994 35.33 6.44 7.49
N ASN A 995 35.09 6.02 8.74
CA ASN A 995 35.49 6.80 9.91
C ASN A 995 36.49 6.01 10.74
N GLY A 996 37.45 6.76 11.31
CA GLY A 996 38.46 6.22 12.20
C GLY A 996 37.85 5.50 13.42
N PRO A 997 38.29 4.27 13.73
CA PRO A 997 37.97 3.61 15.00
C PRO A 997 38.78 4.19 16.18
N THR A 998 38.74 3.50 17.32
CA THR A 998 39.71 3.68 18.40
C THR A 998 41.15 3.37 17.94
N SER A 999 42.14 3.91 18.65
CA SER A 999 43.55 3.77 18.27
C SER A 999 44.48 3.66 19.48
N GLY A 1000 44.55 2.45 20.06
CA GLY A 1000 45.54 2.08 21.06
C GLY A 1000 46.92 1.85 20.44
N ALA A 1001 47.97 2.00 21.24
CA ALA A 1001 49.34 1.67 20.80
C ALA A 1001 49.60 0.15 20.80
N ASN A 1002 48.84 -0.58 21.60
CA ASN A 1002 48.86 -2.02 21.75
C ASN A 1002 47.43 -2.51 22.09
N TYR A 1003 47.26 -3.83 22.19
CA TYR A 1003 45.95 -4.45 22.40
C TYR A 1003 45.24 -4.01 23.70
N ALA A 1004 45.99 -3.79 24.80
CA ALA A 1004 45.42 -3.38 26.07
C ALA A 1004 44.97 -1.91 26.04
N ASP A 1005 45.77 -1.04 25.40
CA ASP A 1005 45.42 0.35 25.16
C ASP A 1005 44.21 0.45 24.22
N GLU A 1006 44.10 -0.43 23.23
CA GLU A 1006 42.95 -0.47 22.33
C GLU A 1006 41.65 -0.79 23.08
N ILE A 1007 41.66 -1.81 23.95
CA ILE A 1007 40.50 -2.16 24.79
C ILE A 1007 40.11 -0.98 25.69
N ARG A 1008 41.11 -0.29 26.25
CA ARG A 1008 40.89 0.87 27.11
C ARG A 1008 40.26 2.03 26.35
N GLU A 1009 40.82 2.40 25.19
CA GLU A 1009 40.27 3.47 24.35
C GLU A 1009 38.87 3.13 23.85
N TRP A 1010 38.64 1.87 23.47
CA TRP A 1010 37.32 1.34 23.10
C TRP A 1010 36.29 1.53 24.22
N ALA A 1011 36.61 1.11 25.45
CA ALA A 1011 35.71 1.28 26.59
C ALA A 1011 35.46 2.76 26.91
N LEU A 1012 36.49 3.62 26.81
CA LEU A 1012 36.35 5.07 26.99
C LEU A 1012 35.48 5.72 25.90
N GLN A 1013 35.53 5.21 24.67
CA GLN A 1013 34.72 5.68 23.56
C GLN A 1013 33.25 5.27 23.74
N ILE A 1014 32.98 4.03 24.14
CA ILE A 1014 31.62 3.55 24.46
C ILE A 1014 31.01 4.37 25.59
N ARG A 1015 31.74 4.51 26.70
CA ARG A 1015 31.31 5.32 27.84
C ARG A 1015 30.94 6.74 27.41
N ARG A 1016 31.74 7.36 26.52
CA ARG A 1016 31.42 8.70 25.99
C ARG A 1016 30.11 8.69 25.22
N TRP A 1017 29.90 7.74 24.30
CA TRP A 1017 28.66 7.59 23.55
C TRP A 1017 27.44 7.38 24.45
N THR A 1018 27.53 6.51 25.45
CA THR A 1018 26.43 6.24 26.39
C THR A 1018 26.06 7.49 27.19
N ILE A 1019 27.05 8.26 27.66
CA ILE A 1019 26.81 9.53 28.36
C ILE A 1019 26.12 10.54 27.43
N GLY A 1020 26.58 10.67 26.19
CA GLY A 1020 25.93 11.56 25.20
C GLY A 1020 24.51 11.14 24.82
N ALA A 1021 24.24 9.83 24.70
CA ALA A 1021 22.87 9.33 24.54
C ALA A 1021 21.97 9.67 25.74
N GLY A 1022 22.53 9.63 26.97
CA GLY A 1022 21.86 10.10 28.17
C GLY A 1022 21.55 11.61 28.15
N GLU A 1023 22.45 12.44 27.60
CA GLU A 1023 22.17 13.87 27.39
C GLU A 1023 21.04 14.10 26.39
N VAL A 1024 20.92 13.25 25.36
CA VAL A 1024 19.82 13.30 24.38
C VAL A 1024 18.49 12.96 25.05
N PHE A 1025 18.46 12.00 25.97
CA PHE A 1025 17.26 11.72 26.76
C PHE A 1025 16.84 12.91 27.63
N HIS A 1026 17.80 13.58 28.27
CA HIS A 1026 17.52 14.84 28.98
C HIS A 1026 17.02 15.94 28.03
N TYR A 1027 17.69 16.13 26.88
CA TYR A 1027 17.26 17.09 25.86
C TYR A 1027 15.85 16.79 25.39
N PHE A 1028 15.55 15.51 25.17
CA PHE A 1028 14.25 14.99 24.78
C PHE A 1028 13.21 15.36 25.85
N ILE A 1029 13.31 14.83 27.08
CA ILE A 1029 12.32 15.08 28.16
C ILE A 1029 12.07 16.57 28.38
N VAL A 1030 13.13 17.39 28.39
CA VAL A 1030 13.04 18.80 28.76
C VAL A 1030 12.55 19.68 27.60
N LYS A 1031 12.69 19.25 26.33
CA LYS A 1031 12.43 20.13 25.18
C LYS A 1031 11.38 19.61 24.21
N THR A 1032 10.99 18.33 24.23
CA THR A 1032 10.05 17.80 23.24
C THR A 1032 8.62 18.28 23.36
N TYR A 1033 8.19 18.83 24.50
CA TYR A 1033 6.91 19.55 24.56
C TYR A 1033 6.84 20.74 23.58
N ARG A 1034 7.98 21.17 23.03
CA ARG A 1034 8.09 22.23 22.02
C ARG A 1034 8.07 21.71 20.58
N MET A 1035 8.01 20.39 20.36
CA MET A 1035 7.86 19.84 19.02
C MET A 1035 6.48 20.17 18.44
N PRO A 1036 6.37 20.39 17.12
CA PRO A 1036 5.10 20.69 16.47
C PRO A 1036 4.20 19.46 16.42
N GLY A 1037 3.08 19.51 17.13
CA GLY A 1037 2.06 18.46 17.08
C GLY A 1037 2.28 17.30 18.07
N LEU A 1038 1.17 16.82 18.63
CA LEU A 1038 1.16 15.72 19.58
C LEU A 1038 1.62 14.41 18.95
N TYR A 1039 1.20 14.15 17.71
CA TYR A 1039 1.57 12.95 16.97
C TYR A 1039 3.08 12.83 16.74
N LEU A 1040 3.73 13.88 16.26
CA LEU A 1040 5.19 13.86 16.01
C LEU A 1040 5.96 13.66 17.32
N SER A 1041 5.52 14.32 18.39
CA SER A 1041 6.11 14.18 19.73
C SER A 1041 6.01 12.75 20.26
N ILE A 1042 4.82 12.12 20.16
CA ILE A 1042 4.60 10.73 20.60
C ILE A 1042 5.35 9.74 19.70
N SER A 1043 5.33 9.95 18.38
CA SER A 1043 6.04 9.13 17.40
C SER A 1043 7.53 9.11 17.70
N TRP A 1044 8.14 10.28 17.89
CA TRP A 1044 9.56 10.38 18.22
C TRP A 1044 9.86 9.80 19.60
N ALA A 1045 9.02 10.07 20.61
CA ALA A 1045 9.13 9.48 21.96
C ALA A 1045 9.16 7.94 21.92
N THR A 1046 8.26 7.37 21.12
CA THR A 1046 8.08 5.92 20.99
C THR A 1046 9.30 5.31 20.30
N ARG A 1047 9.73 5.86 19.16
CA ARG A 1047 10.92 5.36 18.43
C ARG A 1047 12.19 5.49 19.27
N PHE A 1048 12.35 6.61 19.98
CA PHE A 1048 13.46 6.83 20.90
C PHE A 1048 13.46 5.82 22.05
N PHE A 1049 12.32 5.61 22.71
CA PHE A 1049 12.20 4.65 23.81
C PHE A 1049 12.42 3.20 23.33
N ILE A 1050 11.89 2.82 22.17
CA ILE A 1050 12.13 1.49 21.61
C ILE A 1050 13.62 1.30 21.32
N TYR A 1051 14.27 2.25 20.65
CA TYR A 1051 15.68 2.08 20.30
C TYR A 1051 16.61 2.19 21.52
N TYR A 1052 16.63 3.33 22.21
CA TYR A 1052 17.55 3.54 23.33
C TYR A 1052 17.12 2.81 24.60
N GLY A 1053 15.82 2.69 24.87
CA GLY A 1053 15.31 2.04 26.08
C GLY A 1053 15.24 0.51 25.98
N LEU A 1054 14.65 -0.04 24.91
CA LEU A 1054 14.44 -1.49 24.77
C LEU A 1054 15.57 -2.18 24.00
N VAL A 1055 15.92 -1.70 22.81
CA VAL A 1055 16.90 -2.37 21.94
C VAL A 1055 18.32 -2.22 22.49
N LEU A 1056 18.74 -1.00 22.83
CA LEU A 1056 20.12 -0.73 23.22
C LEU A 1056 20.39 -1.11 24.69
N CYS A 1057 19.53 -0.69 25.64
CA CYS A 1057 19.74 -0.98 27.06
C CYS A 1057 19.23 -2.35 27.54
N ALA A 1058 18.09 -2.85 27.04
CA ALA A 1058 17.43 -4.03 27.62
C ALA A 1058 17.71 -5.34 26.87
N SER A 1059 17.85 -5.32 25.54
CA SER A 1059 17.87 -6.55 24.75
C SER A 1059 19.06 -7.46 25.07
N ALA A 1060 20.29 -6.93 25.17
CA ALA A 1060 21.48 -7.74 25.42
C ALA A 1060 21.53 -8.30 26.86
N ILE A 1061 21.12 -7.51 27.84
CA ILE A 1061 21.08 -7.93 29.25
C ILE A 1061 19.96 -8.97 29.44
N PHE A 1062 18.76 -8.71 28.93
CA PHE A 1062 17.64 -9.64 29.05
C PHE A 1062 17.91 -10.97 28.34
N SER A 1063 18.44 -10.93 27.11
CA SER A 1063 18.75 -12.14 26.33
C SER A 1063 19.79 -13.04 27.01
N ILE A 1064 20.77 -12.48 27.72
CA ILE A 1064 21.83 -13.26 28.39
C ILE A 1064 21.46 -13.67 29.81
N VAL A 1065 20.87 -12.74 30.57
CA VAL A 1065 20.62 -12.91 32.01
C VAL A 1065 19.32 -13.67 32.28
N SER A 1066 18.27 -13.46 31.46
CA SER A 1066 16.96 -14.10 31.67
C SER A 1066 17.02 -15.64 31.64
N PRO A 1067 17.70 -16.30 30.68
CA PRO A 1067 17.82 -17.77 30.68
C PRO A 1067 18.57 -18.31 31.91
N ILE A 1068 19.59 -17.58 32.37
CA ILE A 1068 20.42 -17.96 33.52
C ILE A 1068 19.66 -17.78 34.84
N ILE A 1069 18.95 -16.66 35.00
CA ILE A 1069 18.12 -16.38 36.17
C ILE A 1069 16.97 -17.36 36.26
N VAL A 1070 16.29 -17.67 35.15
CA VAL A 1070 15.21 -18.67 35.13
C VAL A 1070 15.73 -20.04 35.56
N GLN A 1071 16.91 -20.46 35.10
CA GLN A 1071 17.49 -21.73 35.57
C GLN A 1071 17.93 -21.69 37.04
N LEU A 1072 18.46 -20.57 37.53
CA LEU A 1072 18.80 -20.41 38.94
C LEU A 1072 17.56 -20.43 39.83
N ILE A 1073 16.53 -19.65 39.50
CA ILE A 1073 15.24 -19.63 40.21
C ILE A 1073 14.61 -21.02 40.20
N ASN A 1074 14.63 -21.72 39.05
CA ASN A 1074 14.09 -23.08 38.94
C ASN A 1074 14.90 -24.11 39.74
N GLY A 1075 16.21 -23.91 39.91
CA GLY A 1075 17.03 -24.71 40.82
C GLY A 1075 16.64 -24.53 42.30
N PHE A 1076 16.10 -23.36 42.68
CA PHE A 1076 15.65 -23.06 44.04
C PHE A 1076 14.15 -23.33 44.27
N ALA A 1077 13.31 -23.31 43.23
CA ALA A 1077 11.85 -23.39 43.32
C ALA A 1077 11.28 -24.83 43.31
N THR A 1078 12.10 -25.84 43.58
CA THR A 1078 11.72 -27.26 43.45
C THR A 1078 10.71 -27.78 44.48
N GLU A 1079 10.11 -26.96 45.35
CA GLU A 1079 9.15 -27.46 46.34
C GLU A 1079 7.70 -26.95 46.26
N HIS A 1080 7.35 -25.72 45.86
CA HIS A 1080 5.95 -25.28 45.98
C HIS A 1080 5.53 -24.15 45.01
N ASP A 1081 4.82 -24.46 43.90
CA ASP A 1081 3.54 -23.86 43.45
C ASP A 1081 3.22 -24.17 41.96
N PRO A 1082 1.94 -24.37 41.56
CA PRO A 1082 1.55 -24.73 40.20
C PRO A 1082 1.30 -23.53 39.25
N LEU A 1083 1.69 -22.31 39.63
CA LEU A 1083 1.38 -21.08 38.88
C LEU A 1083 2.52 -20.59 37.98
N PHE A 1084 3.57 -21.37 37.78
CA PHE A 1084 4.66 -21.01 36.87
C PHE A 1084 4.44 -21.57 35.46
N ILE A 1085 4.53 -20.67 34.48
CA ILE A 1085 4.50 -20.93 33.04
C ILE A 1085 5.41 -22.14 32.76
N SER A 1086 4.87 -23.17 32.10
CA SER A 1086 5.54 -24.46 31.85
C SER A 1086 7.04 -24.29 31.59
N ASP A 1087 7.86 -24.85 32.48
CA ASP A 1087 9.31 -24.65 32.59
C ASP A 1087 10.10 -24.81 31.28
N SER A 1088 9.58 -25.59 30.34
CA SER A 1088 10.20 -25.79 29.03
C SER A 1088 9.89 -24.67 28.05
N LEU A 1089 8.68 -24.11 28.04
CA LEU A 1089 8.23 -23.21 26.96
C LEU A 1089 8.88 -21.84 27.07
N PHE A 1090 8.90 -21.21 28.25
CA PHE A 1090 9.50 -19.89 28.42
C PHE A 1090 11.03 -19.93 28.20
N SER A 1091 11.70 -20.94 28.78
CA SER A 1091 13.13 -21.15 28.56
C SER A 1091 13.44 -21.39 27.09
N THR A 1092 12.63 -22.22 26.42
CA THR A 1092 12.77 -22.52 24.98
C THR A 1092 12.52 -21.27 24.12
N ILE A 1093 11.52 -20.44 24.44
CA ILE A 1093 11.27 -19.16 23.75
C ILE A 1093 12.48 -18.23 23.95
N CYS A 1094 13.03 -18.10 25.15
CA CYS A 1094 14.22 -17.30 25.41
C CYS A 1094 15.44 -17.82 24.64
N PHE A 1095 15.68 -19.13 24.58
CA PHE A 1095 16.78 -19.71 23.83
C PHE A 1095 16.60 -19.63 22.31
N ILE A 1096 15.37 -19.77 21.80
CA ILE A 1096 15.05 -19.54 20.39
C ILE A 1096 15.30 -18.07 20.04
N PHE A 1097 14.82 -17.13 20.87
CA PHE A 1097 15.02 -15.71 20.63
C PHE A 1097 16.51 -15.34 20.64
N LEU A 1098 17.25 -15.85 21.63
CA LEU A 1098 18.71 -15.71 21.74
C LEU A 1098 19.42 -16.29 20.50
N GLY A 1099 19.08 -17.52 20.11
CA GLY A 1099 19.65 -18.19 18.93
C GLY A 1099 19.33 -17.46 17.62
N THR A 1100 18.11 -16.94 17.48
CA THR A 1100 17.67 -16.20 16.29
C THR A 1100 18.38 -14.84 16.19
N GLN A 1101 18.54 -14.13 17.31
CA GLN A 1101 19.33 -12.89 17.36
C GLN A 1101 20.78 -13.14 16.94
N TYR A 1102 21.43 -14.20 17.43
CA TYR A 1102 22.82 -14.49 17.06
C TYR A 1102 22.98 -15.00 15.63
N ALA A 1103 22.05 -15.81 15.13
CA ALA A 1103 22.03 -16.22 13.73
C ALA A 1103 21.88 -14.99 12.81
N PHE A 1104 21.02 -14.05 13.19
CA PHE A 1104 20.85 -12.79 12.47
C PHE A 1104 22.11 -11.92 12.47
N LEU A 1105 22.75 -11.71 13.63
CA LEU A 1105 24.00 -10.96 13.72
C LEU A 1105 25.15 -11.63 12.97
N LEU A 1106 25.20 -12.97 12.96
CA LEU A 1106 26.15 -13.73 12.14
C LEU A 1106 25.92 -13.46 10.64
N ILE A 1107 24.69 -13.63 10.16
CA ILE A 1107 24.33 -13.39 8.75
C ILE A 1107 24.63 -11.94 8.37
N ALA A 1108 24.27 -10.97 9.23
CA ALA A 1108 24.56 -9.57 9.01
C ALA A 1108 26.07 -9.30 8.89
N SER A 1109 26.89 -9.89 9.77
CA SER A 1109 28.36 -9.76 9.72
C SER A 1109 28.97 -10.36 8.44
N ILE A 1110 28.41 -11.46 7.95
CA ILE A 1110 28.80 -12.11 6.70
C ILE A 1110 28.42 -11.23 5.51
N LEU A 1111 27.19 -10.73 5.47
CA LEU A 1111 26.69 -9.87 4.39
C LEU A 1111 27.45 -8.55 4.30
N VAL A 1112 27.69 -7.88 5.44
CA VAL A 1112 28.47 -6.64 5.51
C VAL A 1112 29.91 -6.89 5.03
N ARG A 1113 30.53 -8.02 5.39
CA ARG A 1113 31.91 -8.32 4.97
C ARG A 1113 32.06 -8.75 3.52
N TRP A 1114 31.09 -9.48 2.96
CA TRP A 1114 31.20 -9.97 1.57
C TRP A 1114 30.68 -8.99 0.53
N ASN A 1115 29.74 -8.12 0.88
CA ASN A 1115 29.08 -7.25 -0.09
C ASN A 1115 29.52 -5.77 -0.03
N LEU A 1116 30.22 -5.33 1.01
CA LEU A 1116 30.73 -3.94 1.06
C LEU A 1116 32.20 -3.89 0.62
N PRO A 1117 32.52 -3.18 -0.48
CA PRO A 1117 33.90 -2.90 -0.84
C PRO A 1117 34.54 -2.07 0.27
N VAL A 1118 35.70 -2.50 0.77
CA VAL A 1118 36.51 -1.67 1.67
C VAL A 1118 37.47 -0.90 0.79
N PRO A 1119 37.34 0.43 0.68
CA PRO A 1119 38.35 1.24 0.02
C PRO A 1119 39.56 1.30 0.95
N CYS A 1120 40.57 0.46 0.71
CA CYS A 1120 42.00 0.72 0.91
C CYS A 1120 42.80 -0.60 0.73
N ASP A 1121 43.94 -0.47 0.07
CA ASP A 1121 44.99 -1.47 -0.22
C ASP A 1121 44.65 -2.63 -1.17
N GLY A 1122 44.89 -2.38 -2.46
CA GLY A 1122 44.96 -3.37 -3.55
C GLY A 1122 46.05 -4.45 -3.41
N LYS A 1123 46.54 -4.73 -2.20
CA LYS A 1123 47.53 -5.79 -1.90
C LYS A 1123 47.12 -6.72 -0.75
N SER A 1124 45.97 -6.49 -0.10
CA SER A 1124 45.54 -7.26 1.07
C SER A 1124 44.69 -8.48 0.67
N ASN A 1125 45.33 -9.64 0.47
CA ASN A 1125 44.65 -10.94 0.30
C ASN A 1125 44.00 -11.48 1.61
N TYR A 1126 43.89 -10.64 2.65
CA TYR A 1126 43.55 -11.02 4.03
C TYR A 1126 42.15 -11.62 4.24
N ASN A 1127 41.21 -11.38 3.32
CA ASN A 1127 39.81 -11.83 3.44
C ASN A 1127 39.44 -12.97 2.48
N LYS A 1128 40.40 -13.57 1.75
CA LYS A 1128 40.14 -14.63 0.77
C LYS A 1128 40.64 -16.00 1.26
N GLY A 1129 39.93 -17.07 0.88
CA GLY A 1129 40.31 -18.46 1.18
C GLY A 1129 40.03 -18.93 2.61
N ALA A 1130 40.65 -20.05 3.01
CA ALA A 1130 40.40 -20.71 4.30
C ALA A 1130 40.72 -19.83 5.54
N TRP A 1131 41.69 -18.93 5.42
CA TRP A 1131 42.04 -17.98 6.48
C TRP A 1131 40.94 -16.93 6.75
N GLY A 1132 40.24 -16.49 5.70
CA GLY A 1132 39.06 -15.62 5.83
C GLY A 1132 37.90 -16.32 6.54
N VAL A 1133 37.69 -17.62 6.25
CA VAL A 1133 36.67 -18.44 6.92
C VAL A 1133 37.02 -18.68 8.40
N ALA A 1134 38.26 -19.04 8.71
CA ALA A 1134 38.72 -19.23 10.09
C ALA A 1134 38.61 -17.94 10.92
N ARG A 1135 38.99 -16.80 10.34
CA ARG A 1135 38.79 -15.48 10.95
C ARG A 1135 37.30 -15.17 11.13
N GLY A 1136 36.45 -15.49 10.17
CA GLY A 1136 34.99 -15.34 10.27
C GLY A 1136 34.40 -16.12 11.45
N LEU A 1137 34.79 -17.39 11.59
CA LEU A 1137 34.39 -18.24 12.73
C LEU A 1137 34.89 -17.71 14.07
N LEU A 1138 36.13 -17.21 14.14
CA LEU A 1138 36.66 -16.62 15.37
C LEU A 1138 35.89 -15.35 15.78
N HIS A 1139 35.51 -14.49 14.83
CA HIS A 1139 34.66 -13.33 15.11
C HIS A 1139 33.27 -13.76 15.59
N TRP A 1140 32.70 -14.83 15.04
CA TRP A 1140 31.42 -15.37 15.51
C TRP A 1140 31.50 -15.86 16.96
N ILE A 1141 32.53 -16.62 17.32
CA ILE A 1141 32.74 -17.10 18.69
C ILE A 1141 32.91 -15.94 19.67
N LEU A 1142 33.67 -14.91 19.29
CA LEU A 1142 34.01 -13.78 20.16
C LEU A 1142 32.96 -12.66 20.16
N MET A 1143 31.93 -12.76 19.32
CA MET A 1143 30.83 -11.79 19.26
C MET A 1143 30.07 -11.70 20.59
N LEU A 1144 29.76 -12.85 21.20
CA LEU A 1144 29.01 -12.92 22.45
C LEU A 1144 29.76 -12.24 23.63
N PRO A 1145 31.03 -12.58 23.92
CA PRO A 1145 31.82 -11.86 24.92
C PRO A 1145 31.97 -10.36 24.64
N THR A 1146 32.09 -9.98 23.36
CA THR A 1146 32.26 -8.57 22.96
C THR A 1146 30.99 -7.75 23.23
N ILE A 1147 29.82 -8.28 22.89
CA ILE A 1147 28.52 -7.63 23.17
C ILE A 1147 28.27 -7.55 24.68
N LEU A 1148 28.57 -8.61 25.43
CA LEU A 1148 28.45 -8.61 26.88
C LEU A 1148 29.33 -7.53 27.53
N ALA A 1149 30.60 -7.43 27.10
CA ALA A 1149 31.51 -6.39 27.56
C ALA A 1149 31.01 -4.98 27.22
N TYR A 1150 30.45 -4.80 26.01
CA TYR A 1150 29.83 -3.54 25.59
C TYR A 1150 28.70 -3.15 26.54
N SER A 1151 27.74 -4.05 26.78
CA SER A 1151 26.59 -3.80 27.67
C SER A 1151 26.99 -3.51 29.11
N PHE A 1152 28.05 -4.14 29.64
CA PHE A 1152 28.56 -3.80 30.97
C PHE A 1152 29.12 -2.38 31.06
N VAL A 1153 29.87 -1.94 30.04
CA VAL A 1153 30.39 -0.56 29.98
C VAL A 1153 29.23 0.44 29.89
N GLU A 1154 28.20 0.14 29.11
CA GLU A 1154 27.01 0.99 29.01
C GLU A 1154 26.25 1.09 30.34
N LEU A 1155 26.00 -0.04 30.99
CA LEU A 1155 25.30 -0.09 32.28
C LEU A 1155 26.05 0.71 33.34
N TYR A 1156 27.38 0.53 33.42
CA TYR A 1156 28.24 1.33 34.30
C TYR A 1156 28.12 2.82 33.99
N SER A 1157 28.18 3.20 32.73
CA SER A 1157 28.12 4.61 32.29
C SER A 1157 26.76 5.25 32.60
N PHE A 1158 25.67 4.48 32.46
CA PHE A 1158 24.32 4.93 32.80
C PHE A 1158 24.17 5.16 34.31
N PHE A 1159 24.66 4.23 35.15
CA PHE A 1159 24.72 4.44 36.60
C PHE A 1159 25.59 5.65 36.96
N GLU A 1160 26.73 5.81 36.31
CA GLU A 1160 27.61 6.95 36.56
C GLU A 1160 26.90 8.29 36.28
N LEU A 1161 26.16 8.38 35.17
CA LEU A 1161 25.33 9.53 34.82
C LEU A 1161 24.18 9.74 35.82
N ALA A 1162 23.51 8.67 36.24
CA ALA A 1162 22.39 8.73 37.20
C ALA A 1162 22.84 9.26 38.57
N PHE A 1163 24.01 8.84 39.06
CA PHE A 1163 24.52 9.26 40.38
C PHE A 1163 25.23 10.61 40.36
N ARG A 1164 25.93 10.97 39.29
CA ARG A 1164 26.79 12.18 39.22
C ARG A 1164 26.22 13.31 38.35
N GLY A 1165 25.11 13.08 37.64
CA GLY A 1165 24.45 14.09 36.82
C GLY A 1165 25.35 14.67 35.73
N LYS A 1166 25.20 15.97 35.41
CA LYS A 1166 25.97 16.64 34.35
C LYS A 1166 27.48 16.75 34.64
N ASP A 1167 27.93 16.50 35.86
CA ASP A 1167 29.35 16.61 36.22
C ASP A 1167 30.23 15.55 35.53
N VAL A 1168 29.64 14.47 35.01
CA VAL A 1168 30.34 13.44 34.21
C VAL A 1168 30.41 13.76 32.71
N CYS A 1169 29.66 14.76 32.24
CA CYS A 1169 29.70 15.28 30.87
C CYS A 1169 30.95 16.17 30.66
N LYS A 1170 32.14 15.65 31.01
CA LYS A 1170 33.44 16.32 30.88
C LYS A 1170 34.25 15.70 29.74
N HIS A 1171 34.94 16.55 28.99
CA HIS A 1171 35.69 16.14 27.80
C HIS A 1171 37.06 15.55 28.16
N ASN A 1172 37.19 14.22 28.13
CA ASN A 1172 38.49 13.54 27.98
C ASN A 1172 38.58 13.07 26.52
N ALA A 1173 39.31 13.82 25.68
CA ALA A 1173 39.52 13.44 24.28
C ALA A 1173 40.29 12.11 24.19
N ALA A 1174 39.87 11.22 23.28
CA ALA A 1174 40.57 9.97 22.98
C ALA A 1174 41.99 10.23 22.48
N SER A 1175 42.92 9.33 22.77
CA SER A 1175 44.27 9.42 22.20
C SER A 1175 44.26 8.93 20.75
N LYS A 1176 44.17 9.86 19.77
CA LYS A 1176 44.19 9.53 18.32
C LYS A 1176 45.60 9.45 17.71
N GLY A 1177 46.65 9.42 18.54
CA GLY A 1177 48.05 9.50 18.09
C GLY A 1177 48.50 8.36 17.18
N ASN A 1178 47.84 7.20 17.24
CA ASN A 1178 48.22 5.99 16.51
C ASN A 1178 47.37 5.73 15.25
N LEU A 1179 46.52 6.68 14.83
CA LEU A 1179 45.77 6.56 13.57
C LEU A 1179 46.65 6.75 12.32
N VAL A 1180 47.96 6.91 12.45
CA VAL A 1180 48.87 7.10 11.31
C VAL A 1180 49.24 5.75 10.68
N LEU A 1181 49.08 5.62 9.35
CA LEU A 1181 49.73 4.53 8.62
C LEU A 1181 51.23 4.73 8.77
N ILE A 1182 51.93 3.81 9.43
CA ILE A 1182 53.39 3.74 9.36
C ILE A 1182 53.73 3.43 7.90
N LYS A 1183 53.99 4.47 7.10
CA LYS A 1183 54.87 4.35 5.94
C LYS A 1183 56.30 4.53 6.46
N ASP A 1184 57.11 3.54 6.13
CA ASP A 1184 58.54 3.38 6.40
C ASP A 1184 58.96 3.07 7.84
N ASN A 1185 59.39 1.82 8.03
CA ASN A 1185 60.79 1.55 8.33
C ASN A 1185 61.21 0.26 7.64
N GLY A 1186 62.13 0.38 6.68
CA GLY A 1186 62.96 -0.75 6.28
C GLY A 1186 63.79 -1.20 7.47
N ASN A 1187 63.43 -2.35 8.04
CA ASN A 1187 64.30 -3.33 8.70
C ASN A 1187 63.52 -4.61 8.97
#